data_AF-A0A8H5F311-F1
#
_entry.id   AF-A0A8H5F311-F1
#
_cell.length_a   1.000
_cell.length_b   1.000
_cell.length_c   1.000
_cell.angle_alpha   90.00
_cell.angle_beta   90.00
_cell.angle_gamma   90.00
#
_symmetry.space_group_name_H-M   'P 1'
#
loop_
_entity.id
_entity.type
_entity.pdbx_description
1 polymer ?
#
loop_
_entity_poly.entity_id
_entity_poly.type
_entity_poly.pdbx_seq_one_letter_code
_entity_poly.pdbx_strand_id
1 'polypeptide(L)'
;MVTASAEVAHVVSPTVNQGIVRDYSTSSGVAMLTGHYSAFNPIDWVREKVAPTVKEAQTDKEVEAAKERAKKDGVASVFETTPTAPKSPEEKELRAKAKAKGKGTLKPKPDSHKYSTANFKISHRKLNMLGKQIAGKPIDYAILQMQFSEKRASKRIMNMLATARDHAARYKRLDEGKLVISEAWVTKGKRPPIRVEPRGRGHYGTRTHFHSKMSVVLKEGKTIEEEKALARKRKLARIVSAAIVREDKPIRNPSPTWGCHPEWDTLTSLDDELRQALASSHSFENTAIVRTIDLGGSVVHVTTTYAIKALEDGLKTYTVALGKNEKQMTSWLEVTVKGERKALAIKEHGIDDKRTLSVNKTLNIVVESVQTHATWPWPATASQTEDQALKYATGLFVVSPYDTAIQRTKVKALTPRIISYTTPKGVESFVKEGATSKSGATVTYGPFENIPSSTSKTFLESYQQPIVVHYHHDQPVIEVLKLKRSVEISHWGANMNTQDEMTLYNAGPKLKGHFSRIAHQTQTYYKRSTPHILPALTLLLPAGIRDAYYYDLIGNVSTSKLRTAPSVPKSKQGSAFSVFEFRPRYPLLGGWNYSFTLGYDAPLADSTSYNKATGRYTVEVPIMTVVTGAVVNEEELTIVLPEGATDVEFIAPFAAESNWIGTHTTYLDTTGRPYLSFVYKNLTPKHAESIFVSYKVSWSAHFKKPIAVATAFLGLFALGMMARRVNLTLHQEKRKL
;
A
#
# COMPACT_ATOMS: atom_id res chain seq x y z
N MET A 1 -1.65 -4.81 74.86
CA MET A 1 -3.03 -5.22 74.54
C MET A 1 -3.20 -5.12 73.02
N VAL A 2 -3.61 -6.12 72.25
CA VAL A 2 -3.69 -7.60 72.41
C VAL A 2 -3.49 -8.13 70.96
N THR A 3 -2.52 -9.00 70.64
CA THR A 3 -2.59 -10.49 70.53
C THR A 3 -1.15 -11.02 70.26
N ALA A 4 -0.66 -12.09 70.90
CA ALA A 4 -0.64 -13.51 70.44
C ALA A 4 0.12 -13.79 69.11
N SER A 5 0.82 -14.90 68.85
CA SER A 5 1.35 -15.99 69.71
C SER A 5 2.36 -16.88 68.94
N ALA A 6 3.16 -17.64 69.70
CA ALA A 6 3.64 -19.04 69.57
C ALA A 6 3.04 -19.94 68.44
N GLU A 7 3.58 -21.11 68.04
CA GLU A 7 4.75 -21.95 68.44
C GLU A 7 5.25 -22.77 67.20
N VAL A 8 5.85 -23.99 67.16
CA VAL A 8 6.12 -25.17 68.03
C VAL A 8 7.50 -25.77 67.60
N ALA A 9 8.16 -26.63 68.39
CA ALA A 9 9.34 -27.42 67.97
C ALA A 9 9.30 -28.90 68.43
N HIS A 10 9.96 -29.81 67.69
CA HIS A 10 10.31 -31.19 68.09
C HIS A 10 11.73 -31.55 67.56
N VAL A 11 12.71 -32.21 68.21
CA VAL A 11 12.92 -32.92 69.52
C VAL A 11 13.15 -34.46 69.38
N VAL A 12 14.25 -34.97 70.00
CA VAL A 12 14.80 -36.37 70.10
C VAL A 12 15.24 -37.07 68.75
N SER A 13 16.18 -38.03 68.64
CA SER A 13 16.99 -38.88 69.56
C SER A 13 18.42 -39.25 69.02
N PRO A 14 19.38 -39.79 69.85
CA PRO A 14 20.79 -40.03 69.45
C PRO A 14 21.38 -41.45 69.70
N THR A 15 22.59 -41.71 69.15
CA THR A 15 23.66 -42.66 69.63
C THR A 15 25.06 -42.15 69.18
N VAL A 16 26.26 -42.41 69.75
CA VAL A 16 26.81 -43.16 70.92
C VAL A 16 27.66 -44.43 70.60
N ASN A 17 28.82 -44.54 71.30
CA ASN A 17 29.84 -45.63 71.36
C ASN A 17 30.77 -45.90 70.16
N GLN A 18 31.93 -46.58 70.28
CA GLN A 18 33.12 -46.54 71.18
C GLN A 18 34.03 -47.77 70.89
N GLY A 19 35.35 -47.70 71.20
CA GLY A 19 36.35 -48.79 71.03
C GLY A 19 37.52 -48.37 70.11
N ILE A 20 38.76 -48.07 70.57
CA ILE A 20 39.76 -48.88 71.32
C ILE A 20 40.32 -49.99 70.41
N VAL A 21 41.62 -50.02 70.05
CA VAL A 21 42.83 -50.37 70.85
C VAL A 21 44.08 -49.55 70.43
N ARG A 22 45.08 -49.43 71.31
CA ARG A 22 46.47 -48.95 71.02
C ARG A 22 47.43 -50.14 71.01
N ASP A 23 48.63 -49.98 70.44
CA ASP A 23 49.84 -50.36 71.20
C ASP A 23 51.12 -49.68 70.69
N TYR A 24 52.14 -49.65 71.57
CA TYR A 24 53.51 -49.22 71.30
C TYR A 24 54.48 -50.37 71.59
N SER A 25 55.52 -50.54 70.78
CA SER A 25 56.78 -51.12 71.28
C SER A 25 57.99 -50.62 70.48
N THR A 26 59.14 -50.63 71.15
CA THR A 26 60.44 -50.23 70.62
C THR A 26 61.45 -51.32 70.89
N SER A 27 62.26 -51.71 69.91
CA SER A 27 63.50 -52.45 70.18
C SER A 27 64.54 -52.26 69.08
N SER A 28 65.79 -52.53 69.47
CA SER A 28 67.03 -52.19 68.78
C SER A 28 67.55 -53.27 67.84
N GLY A 29 68.17 -52.83 66.75
CA GLY A 29 69.60 -53.11 66.53
C GLY A 29 70.00 -54.28 65.62
N VAL A 30 71.33 -54.39 65.49
CA VAL A 30 72.11 -55.36 64.69
C VAL A 30 72.01 -55.18 63.17
N ALA A 31 73.14 -55.39 62.49
CA ALA A 31 73.29 -55.35 61.04
C ALA A 31 73.91 -56.66 60.56
N MET A 32 73.55 -57.13 59.36
CA MET A 32 74.53 -57.59 58.37
C MET A 32 73.93 -57.85 56.97
N LEU A 33 74.79 -57.61 55.99
CA LEU A 33 74.98 -58.19 54.65
C LEU A 33 74.00 -59.25 54.07
N THR A 34 73.99 -59.25 52.72
CA THR A 34 73.30 -60.18 51.79
C THR A 34 71.78 -60.00 51.71
N GLY A 35 71.13 -60.19 50.55
CA GLY A 35 71.68 -60.34 49.19
C GLY A 35 70.80 -61.21 48.26
N HIS A 36 70.64 -60.74 47.03
CA HIS A 36 70.07 -61.42 45.84
C HIS A 36 68.58 -61.26 45.47
N TYR A 37 68.40 -61.37 44.15
CA TYR A 37 67.24 -61.67 43.31
C TYR A 37 66.04 -60.71 43.21
N SER A 38 65.84 -60.28 41.95
CA SER A 38 64.65 -59.64 41.41
C SER A 38 63.55 -60.66 41.12
N ALA A 39 62.33 -60.40 41.58
CA ALA A 39 61.11 -60.97 41.04
C ALA A 39 60.24 -59.82 40.47
N PHE A 40 59.98 -59.82 39.16
CA PHE A 40 59.22 -58.76 38.52
C PHE A 40 57.72 -58.96 38.74
N ASN A 41 57.17 -58.32 39.78
CA ASN A 41 55.78 -58.51 40.19
C ASN A 41 54.86 -57.48 39.47
N PRO A 42 54.04 -57.88 38.49
CA PRO A 42 53.36 -56.93 37.60
C PRO A 42 52.29 -56.09 38.30
N ILE A 43 51.76 -56.54 39.44
CA ILE A 43 50.76 -55.82 40.24
C ILE A 43 51.39 -54.57 40.88
N ASP A 44 52.63 -54.66 41.39
CA ASP A 44 53.32 -53.53 42.00
C ASP A 44 53.73 -52.48 40.95
N TRP A 45 54.08 -52.90 39.73
CA TRP A 45 54.28 -51.98 38.61
C TRP A 45 53.01 -51.18 38.29
N VAL A 46 51.83 -51.82 38.25
CA VAL A 46 50.55 -51.10 38.07
C VAL A 46 50.30 -50.15 39.26
N ARG A 47 50.53 -50.62 40.49
CA ARG A 47 50.32 -49.82 41.71
C ARG A 47 51.20 -48.57 41.73
N GLU A 48 52.48 -48.69 41.37
CA GLU A 48 53.44 -47.59 41.31
C GLU A 48 53.12 -46.59 40.17
N LYS A 49 52.63 -47.06 39.02
CA LYS A 49 52.32 -46.19 37.88
C LYS A 49 50.94 -45.54 37.91
N VAL A 50 49.97 -46.10 38.65
CA VAL A 50 48.56 -45.67 38.63
C VAL A 50 48.10 -45.05 39.95
N ALA A 51 48.75 -45.33 41.10
CA ALA A 51 48.40 -44.68 42.35
C ALA A 51 48.75 -43.17 42.32
N PRO A 52 47.86 -42.27 42.78
CA PRO A 52 48.11 -40.83 42.80
C PRO A 52 49.10 -40.46 43.91
N THR A 53 50.39 -40.59 43.62
CA THR A 53 51.47 -40.06 44.47
C THR A 53 51.49 -38.53 44.40
N VAL A 54 51.46 -37.88 45.57
CA VAL A 54 51.63 -36.43 45.67
C VAL A 54 53.09 -36.11 45.39
N LYS A 55 53.39 -35.66 44.16
CA LYS A 55 54.73 -35.19 43.81
C LYS A 55 55.01 -33.88 44.50
N GLU A 56 56.13 -33.82 45.23
CA GLU A 56 56.69 -32.57 45.70
C GLU A 56 57.02 -31.65 44.51
N ALA A 57 56.88 -30.34 44.72
CA ALA A 57 57.11 -29.36 43.67
C ALA A 57 58.62 -29.22 43.39
N GLN A 58 59.08 -29.76 42.26
CA GLN A 58 60.46 -29.59 41.79
C GLN A 58 60.82 -28.11 41.73
N THR A 59 62.04 -27.76 42.15
CA THR A 59 62.49 -26.36 42.17
C THR A 59 62.68 -25.85 40.73
N ASP A 60 62.49 -24.54 40.50
CA ASP A 60 62.58 -23.95 39.15
C ASP A 60 63.90 -24.31 38.43
N LYS A 61 65.01 -24.40 39.18
CA LYS A 61 66.33 -24.78 38.66
C LYS A 61 66.39 -26.22 38.16
N GLU A 62 65.72 -27.16 38.83
CA GLU A 62 65.62 -28.56 38.39
C GLU A 62 64.72 -28.68 37.15
N VAL A 63 63.64 -27.89 37.09
CA VAL A 63 62.76 -27.82 35.93
C VAL A 63 63.48 -27.22 34.71
N GLU A 64 64.33 -26.22 34.89
CA GLU A 64 65.19 -25.69 33.83
C GLU A 64 66.28 -26.69 33.40
N ALA A 65 66.95 -27.36 34.34
CA ALA A 65 67.92 -28.41 34.02
C ALA A 65 67.29 -29.62 33.29
N ALA A 66 66.06 -30.00 33.65
CA ALA A 66 65.30 -31.05 32.96
C ALA A 66 64.92 -30.63 31.53
N LYS A 67 64.55 -29.36 31.32
CA LYS A 67 64.28 -28.80 29.98
C LYS A 67 65.54 -28.75 29.12
N GLU A 68 66.70 -28.42 29.69
CA GLU A 68 67.97 -28.48 28.95
C GLU A 68 68.32 -29.90 28.52
N ARG A 69 68.08 -30.90 29.37
CA ARG A 69 68.25 -32.33 29.01
C ARG A 69 67.30 -32.70 27.87
N ALA A 70 65.99 -32.50 28.02
CA ALA A 70 65.00 -32.78 26.98
C ALA A 70 65.27 -32.04 25.65
N LYS A 71 65.94 -30.87 25.69
CA LYS A 71 66.37 -30.12 24.50
C LYS A 71 67.65 -30.66 23.85
N LYS A 72 68.58 -31.24 24.63
CA LYS A 72 69.74 -32.00 24.13
C LYS A 72 69.32 -33.35 23.55
N ASP A 73 68.34 -34.00 24.18
CA ASP A 73 67.79 -35.31 23.80
C ASP A 73 66.78 -35.24 22.62
N GLY A 74 66.45 -34.04 22.14
CA GLY A 74 65.54 -33.82 21.01
C GLY A 74 64.04 -33.99 21.31
N VAL A 75 63.66 -34.28 22.55
CA VAL A 75 62.27 -34.57 22.99
C VAL A 75 61.53 -33.31 23.48
N ALA A 76 62.16 -32.13 23.42
CA ALA A 76 61.56 -30.85 23.83
C ALA A 76 60.29 -30.48 23.04
N SER A 77 59.37 -29.75 23.68
CA SER A 77 58.10 -29.39 23.05
C SER A 77 58.28 -28.39 21.90
N VAL A 78 57.39 -28.46 20.90
CA VAL A 78 57.39 -27.57 19.71
C VAL A 78 57.28 -26.08 20.06
N PHE A 79 56.85 -25.74 21.28
CA PHE A 79 56.76 -24.36 21.78
C PHE A 79 58.03 -23.89 22.50
N GLU A 80 58.95 -24.80 22.87
CA GLU A 80 60.21 -24.50 23.57
C GLU A 80 61.44 -24.57 22.63
N THR A 81 61.30 -25.22 21.46
CA THR A 81 62.35 -25.29 20.44
C THR A 81 62.52 -24.02 19.62
N THR A 82 61.52 -23.13 19.58
CA THR A 82 61.62 -21.85 18.85
C THR A 82 62.58 -20.87 19.55
N PRO A 83 63.61 -20.33 18.87
CA PRO A 83 64.52 -19.36 19.48
C PRO A 83 63.77 -18.05 19.77
N THR A 84 63.59 -17.75 21.06
CA THR A 84 63.03 -16.47 21.50
C THR A 84 64.11 -15.40 21.39
N ALA A 85 63.89 -14.37 20.57
CA ALA A 85 64.85 -13.27 20.40
C ALA A 85 65.23 -12.63 21.76
N PRO A 86 66.51 -12.27 21.97
CA PRO A 86 66.99 -11.68 23.21
C PRO A 86 66.39 -10.27 23.39
N LYS A 87 65.38 -10.18 24.24
CA LYS A 87 64.71 -8.91 24.57
C LYS A 87 65.68 -8.00 25.32
N SER A 88 65.81 -6.75 24.86
CA SER A 88 66.74 -5.78 25.41
C SER A 88 66.47 -5.52 26.91
N PRO A 89 67.46 -5.05 27.68
CA PRO A 89 67.24 -4.60 29.05
C PRO A 89 66.11 -3.57 29.15
N GLU A 90 66.04 -2.67 28.16
CA GLU A 90 65.00 -1.64 28.04
C GLU A 90 63.60 -2.24 27.82
N GLU A 91 63.43 -3.27 26.97
CA GLU A 91 62.14 -3.96 26.83
C GLU A 91 61.69 -4.62 28.17
N LYS A 92 62.63 -5.15 28.95
CA LYS A 92 62.35 -5.75 30.25
C LYS A 92 61.97 -4.67 31.28
N GLU A 93 62.69 -3.55 31.31
CA GLU A 93 62.38 -2.38 32.14
C GLU A 93 61.03 -1.74 31.75
N LEU A 94 60.76 -1.52 30.47
CA LEU A 94 59.48 -0.98 29.99
C LEU A 94 58.32 -1.90 30.37
N ARG A 95 58.49 -3.22 30.26
CA ARG A 95 57.49 -4.20 30.75
C ARG A 95 57.35 -4.21 32.27
N ALA A 96 58.41 -3.95 33.04
CA ALA A 96 58.34 -3.82 34.50
C ALA A 96 57.62 -2.53 34.91
N LYS A 97 57.98 -1.38 34.31
CA LYS A 97 57.36 -0.07 34.52
C LYS A 97 55.89 -0.06 34.09
N ALA A 98 55.54 -0.75 33.00
CA ALA A 98 54.15 -0.96 32.57
C ALA A 98 53.35 -1.87 33.52
N LYS A 99 53.98 -2.90 34.12
CA LYS A 99 53.35 -3.69 35.20
C LYS A 99 53.14 -2.89 36.48
N ALA A 100 54.06 -1.98 36.82
CA ALA A 100 54.00 -1.20 38.06
C ALA A 100 52.98 -0.05 38.03
N LYS A 101 52.75 0.59 36.87
CA LYS A 101 51.81 1.73 36.74
C LYS A 101 50.33 1.34 36.55
N GLY A 102 49.99 0.05 36.42
CA GLY A 102 48.61 -0.41 36.26
C GLY A 102 48.13 -1.24 37.45
N LYS A 103 47.01 -0.85 38.08
CA LYS A 103 46.24 -1.76 38.95
C LYS A 103 45.96 -3.05 38.16
N GLY A 104 46.28 -4.20 38.75
CA GLY A 104 46.47 -5.47 38.03
C GLY A 104 45.36 -5.84 37.05
N THR A 105 45.55 -5.50 35.77
CA THR A 105 44.62 -5.88 34.71
C THR A 105 44.79 -7.37 34.42
N LEU A 106 43.84 -8.17 34.93
CA LEU A 106 43.51 -9.47 34.36
C LEU A 106 43.47 -9.32 32.82
N LYS A 107 44.06 -10.27 32.08
CA LYS A 107 44.05 -10.24 30.60
C LYS A 107 42.60 -10.03 30.15
N PRO A 108 42.30 -9.00 29.34
CA PRO A 108 40.92 -8.65 29.02
C PRO A 108 40.20 -9.86 28.41
N LYS A 109 38.92 -10.03 28.78
CA LYS A 109 38.05 -11.04 28.21
C LYS A 109 38.08 -10.90 26.68
N PRO A 110 38.26 -11.97 25.90
CA PRO A 110 38.31 -11.85 24.45
C PRO A 110 36.90 -11.60 23.90
N ASP A 111 36.60 -10.34 23.56
CA ASP A 111 35.29 -9.82 23.13
C ASP A 111 34.61 -10.57 21.97
N SER A 112 35.33 -11.44 21.26
CA SER A 112 34.79 -12.16 20.11
C SER A 112 35.39 -13.55 19.90
N HIS A 113 34.60 -14.40 19.26
CA HIS A 113 35.03 -15.70 18.75
C HIS A 113 34.87 -15.78 17.23
N LYS A 114 35.98 -15.92 16.51
CA LYS A 114 36.00 -16.10 15.05
C LYS A 114 36.14 -17.58 14.68
N TYR A 115 35.17 -18.10 13.94
CA TYR A 115 35.19 -19.46 13.40
C TYR A 115 35.07 -19.43 11.87
N SER A 116 35.51 -20.49 11.17
CA SER A 116 35.30 -20.60 9.72
C SER A 116 35.18 -22.03 9.23
N THR A 117 34.32 -22.24 8.25
CA THR A 117 34.18 -23.51 7.52
C THR A 117 35.43 -23.84 6.70
N ALA A 118 35.72 -25.12 6.49
CA ALA A 118 36.53 -25.54 5.36
C ALA A 118 35.80 -25.29 4.03
N ASN A 119 36.51 -25.20 2.91
CA ASN A 119 35.94 -24.84 1.61
C ASN A 119 34.72 -25.71 1.22
N PHE A 120 33.73 -25.09 0.58
CA PHE A 120 32.63 -25.72 -0.14
C PHE A 120 32.92 -25.73 -1.64
N LYS A 121 32.34 -26.66 -2.41
CA LYS A 121 32.30 -26.63 -3.89
C LYS A 121 31.08 -25.81 -4.37
N ILE A 122 31.12 -24.51 -4.11
CA ILE A 122 30.02 -23.57 -4.40
C ILE A 122 30.59 -22.20 -4.81
N SER A 123 29.80 -21.41 -5.54
CA SER A 123 30.14 -20.00 -5.77
C SER A 123 29.95 -19.18 -4.50
N HIS A 124 30.96 -18.38 -4.18
CA HIS A 124 30.93 -17.37 -3.12
C HIS A 124 29.63 -16.54 -3.10
N ARG A 125 29.11 -16.12 -4.28
CA ARG A 125 27.84 -15.39 -4.38
C ARG A 125 26.65 -16.16 -3.80
N LYS A 126 26.57 -17.48 -4.05
CA LYS A 126 25.48 -18.34 -3.55
C LYS A 126 25.61 -18.62 -2.05
N LEU A 127 26.82 -18.84 -1.55
CA LEU A 127 27.06 -19.04 -0.11
C LEU A 127 26.83 -17.74 0.69
N ASN A 128 27.13 -16.58 0.10
CA ASN A 128 26.94 -15.27 0.75
C ASN A 128 25.47 -14.91 0.98
N MET A 129 24.51 -15.53 0.27
CA MET A 129 23.09 -15.37 0.58
C MET A 129 22.73 -15.99 1.94
N LEU A 130 23.32 -17.15 2.27
CA LEU A 130 23.15 -17.76 3.60
C LEU A 130 23.91 -16.96 4.68
N GLY A 131 25.08 -16.42 4.35
CA GLY A 131 25.80 -15.47 5.22
C GLY A 131 24.96 -14.23 5.57
N LYS A 132 24.32 -13.60 4.57
CA LYS A 132 23.35 -12.52 4.79
C LYS A 132 22.11 -12.95 5.57
N GLN A 133 21.65 -14.20 5.42
CA GLN A 133 20.48 -14.70 6.16
C GLN A 133 20.75 -14.85 7.67
N ILE A 134 22.01 -15.10 8.09
CA ILE A 134 22.39 -15.32 9.50
C ILE A 134 23.05 -14.12 10.18
N ALA A 135 23.56 -13.15 9.42
CA ALA A 135 24.19 -11.95 9.97
C ALA A 135 23.22 -11.14 10.86
N GLY A 136 23.72 -10.64 11.99
CA GLY A 136 22.96 -9.84 12.97
C GLY A 136 22.00 -10.64 13.86
N LYS A 137 21.91 -11.96 13.72
CA LYS A 137 20.96 -12.80 14.48
C LYS A 137 21.60 -13.48 15.70
N PRO A 138 20.82 -13.76 16.77
CA PRO A 138 21.23 -14.65 17.84
C PRO A 138 21.64 -16.03 17.31
N ILE A 139 22.62 -16.66 17.95
CA ILE A 139 23.27 -17.87 17.44
C ILE A 139 22.30 -19.05 17.28
N ASP A 140 21.43 -19.30 18.26
CA ASP A 140 20.50 -20.44 18.20
C ASP A 140 19.38 -20.20 17.19
N TYR A 141 18.92 -18.95 17.03
CA TYR A 141 17.98 -18.61 15.96
C TYR A 141 18.63 -18.76 14.57
N ALA A 142 19.94 -18.50 14.43
CA ALA A 142 20.68 -18.77 13.20
C ALA A 142 20.89 -20.28 12.95
N ILE A 143 21.11 -21.09 13.99
CA ILE A 143 21.14 -22.56 13.91
C ILE A 143 19.79 -23.09 13.43
N LEU A 144 18.69 -22.67 14.06
CA LEU A 144 17.31 -23.01 13.67
C LEU A 144 17.01 -22.59 12.21
N GLN A 145 17.39 -21.37 11.81
CA GLN A 145 17.25 -20.89 10.44
C GLN A 145 18.04 -21.73 9.42
N MET A 146 19.14 -22.36 9.82
CA MET A 146 19.90 -23.29 8.95
C MET A 146 19.35 -24.72 8.99
N GLN A 147 18.73 -25.14 10.10
CA GLN A 147 18.03 -26.43 10.21
C GLN A 147 16.87 -26.54 9.22
N PHE A 148 16.03 -25.50 9.13
CA PHE A 148 14.88 -25.45 8.22
C PHE A 148 15.19 -24.90 6.81
N SER A 149 16.46 -24.64 6.49
CA SER A 149 16.85 -24.13 5.16
C SER A 149 17.16 -25.27 4.18
N GLU A 150 16.32 -25.40 3.14
CA GLU A 150 16.44 -26.36 2.03
C GLU A 150 17.83 -26.37 1.33
N LYS A 151 18.58 -25.26 1.43
CA LYS A 151 19.71 -25.00 0.55
C LYS A 151 20.94 -25.79 1.01
N ARG A 152 21.16 -27.00 0.47
CA ARG A 152 22.23 -28.03 0.70
C ARG A 152 23.51 -27.66 1.50
N ALA A 153 24.02 -26.43 1.44
CA ALA A 153 25.11 -25.95 2.30
C ALA A 153 24.68 -25.71 3.77
N SER A 154 23.38 -25.48 4.03
CA SER A 154 22.77 -25.17 5.32
C SER A 154 23.15 -26.15 6.43
N LYS A 155 22.98 -27.46 6.21
CA LYS A 155 23.34 -28.52 7.18
C LYS A 155 24.80 -28.44 7.66
N ARG A 156 25.75 -28.05 6.79
CA ARG A 156 27.17 -27.88 7.15
C ARG A 156 27.47 -26.51 7.79
N ILE A 157 26.62 -25.51 7.56
CA ILE A 157 26.67 -24.22 8.27
C ILE A 157 26.10 -24.39 9.68
N MET A 158 24.96 -25.07 9.83
CA MET A 158 24.31 -25.39 11.11
C MET A 158 25.30 -26.04 12.09
N ASN A 159 25.96 -27.13 11.67
CA ASN A 159 26.98 -27.80 12.47
C ASN A 159 28.16 -26.88 12.82
N MET A 160 28.58 -25.99 11.90
CA MET A 160 29.65 -25.04 12.14
C MET A 160 29.25 -23.95 13.14
N LEU A 161 28.01 -23.47 13.10
CA LEU A 161 27.48 -22.50 14.06
C LEU A 161 27.39 -23.10 15.47
N ALA A 162 26.95 -24.36 15.60
CA ALA A 162 26.98 -25.09 16.87
C ALA A 162 28.42 -25.21 17.41
N THR A 163 29.39 -25.66 16.61
CA THR A 163 30.80 -25.71 17.07
C THR A 163 31.36 -24.32 17.39
N ALA A 164 30.97 -23.27 16.68
CA ALA A 164 31.42 -21.90 16.94
C ALA A 164 30.86 -21.37 18.27
N ARG A 165 29.60 -21.67 18.59
CA ARG A 165 28.93 -21.35 19.85
C ARG A 165 29.62 -22.05 21.02
N ASP A 166 29.79 -23.36 20.93
CA ASP A 166 30.41 -24.17 21.97
C ASP A 166 31.88 -23.75 22.19
N HIS A 167 32.61 -23.38 21.14
CA HIS A 167 33.96 -22.83 21.25
C HIS A 167 34.00 -21.41 21.86
N ALA A 168 32.99 -20.57 21.59
CA ALA A 168 32.85 -19.25 22.19
C ALA A 168 32.59 -19.34 23.71
N ALA A 169 31.69 -20.21 24.12
CA ALA A 169 31.43 -20.50 25.53
C ALA A 169 32.68 -21.10 26.21
N ARG A 170 33.18 -22.26 25.73
CA ARG A 170 34.24 -23.02 26.42
C ARG A 170 35.61 -22.34 26.40
N TYR A 171 36.06 -21.83 25.24
CA TYR A 171 37.43 -21.30 25.08
C TYR A 171 37.54 -19.77 25.16
N LYS A 172 36.42 -19.04 25.02
CA LYS A 172 36.40 -17.56 25.13
C LYS A 172 35.58 -17.06 26.32
N ARG A 173 34.89 -17.94 27.05
CA ARG A 173 34.04 -17.62 28.22
C ARG A 173 32.96 -16.58 27.90
N LEU A 174 32.47 -16.58 26.66
CA LEU A 174 31.39 -15.70 26.23
C LEU A 174 30.02 -16.26 26.68
N ASP A 175 29.10 -15.38 27.07
CA ASP A 175 27.74 -15.68 27.54
C ASP A 175 26.89 -16.24 26.38
N GLU A 176 26.61 -17.55 26.43
CA GLU A 176 25.94 -18.30 25.36
C GLU A 176 24.57 -17.71 25.01
N GLY A 177 23.79 -17.31 26.02
CA GLY A 177 22.46 -16.70 25.84
C GLY A 177 22.47 -15.33 25.18
N LYS A 178 23.64 -14.69 25.06
CA LYS A 178 23.84 -13.39 24.39
C LYS A 178 24.72 -13.47 23.15
N LEU A 179 25.08 -14.66 22.67
CA LEU A 179 25.88 -14.80 21.46
C LEU A 179 25.09 -14.39 20.21
N VAL A 180 25.56 -13.32 19.57
CA VAL A 180 25.02 -12.82 18.30
C VAL A 180 26.08 -12.97 17.20
N ILE A 181 25.65 -13.37 16.01
CA ILE A 181 26.48 -13.36 14.79
C ILE A 181 26.69 -11.92 14.35
N SER A 182 27.70 -11.27 14.93
CA SER A 182 28.03 -9.87 14.63
C SER A 182 28.44 -9.66 13.17
N GLU A 183 29.20 -10.61 12.60
CA GLU A 183 29.70 -10.57 11.24
C GLU A 183 29.64 -11.98 10.62
N ALA A 184 29.18 -12.08 9.37
CA ALA A 184 29.26 -13.30 8.57
C ALA A 184 29.61 -12.95 7.12
N TRP A 185 30.70 -13.51 6.59
CA TRP A 185 31.16 -13.23 5.23
C TRP A 185 31.76 -14.46 4.54
N VAL A 186 31.90 -14.38 3.22
CA VAL A 186 32.37 -15.49 2.38
C VAL A 186 33.64 -15.14 1.61
N THR A 187 34.72 -15.89 1.88
CA THR A 187 36.00 -15.79 1.18
C THR A 187 36.04 -16.77 0.00
N LYS A 188 36.61 -16.33 -1.13
CA LYS A 188 36.87 -17.18 -2.31
C LYS A 188 37.99 -18.18 -1.97
N GLY A 189 37.80 -19.47 -2.26
CA GLY A 189 38.83 -20.50 -2.11
C GLY A 189 39.70 -20.66 -3.36
N LYS A 190 40.73 -21.52 -3.30
CA LYS A 190 41.53 -21.91 -4.47
C LYS A 190 40.60 -22.41 -5.58
N ARG A 191 40.74 -21.86 -6.79
CA ARG A 191 39.95 -22.28 -7.96
C ARG A 191 40.53 -23.59 -8.51
N PRO A 192 39.69 -24.53 -8.99
CA PRO A 192 40.15 -25.64 -9.80
C PRO A 192 40.51 -25.14 -11.22
N PRO A 193 41.19 -25.96 -12.05
CA PRO A 193 41.46 -25.61 -13.44
C PRO A 193 40.17 -25.27 -14.23
N ILE A 194 40.34 -24.40 -15.22
CA ILE A 194 39.28 -23.96 -16.14
C ILE A 194 38.88 -25.15 -17.02
N ARG A 195 37.59 -25.30 -17.31
CA ARG A 195 37.08 -26.27 -18.30
C ARG A 195 36.57 -25.55 -19.54
N VAL A 196 36.73 -26.16 -20.70
CA VAL A 196 36.11 -25.69 -21.95
C VAL A 196 34.61 -26.02 -21.91
N GLU A 197 33.80 -25.09 -22.42
CA GLU A 197 32.34 -25.25 -22.59
C GLU A 197 32.03 -25.11 -24.08
N PRO A 198 31.87 -26.21 -24.85
CA PRO A 198 31.56 -26.14 -26.27
C PRO A 198 30.18 -25.51 -26.50
N ARG A 199 30.05 -24.74 -27.57
CA ARG A 199 28.82 -24.06 -28.01
C ARG A 199 28.60 -24.29 -29.50
N GLY A 200 27.43 -23.90 -30.01
CA GLY A 200 27.13 -23.99 -31.44
C GLY A 200 28.08 -23.15 -32.31
N ARG A 201 28.19 -23.53 -33.58
CA ARG A 201 29.01 -22.83 -34.61
C ARG A 201 30.50 -22.73 -34.26
N GLY A 202 31.07 -23.73 -33.59
CA GLY A 202 32.51 -23.80 -33.28
C GLY A 202 32.99 -22.87 -32.14
N HIS A 203 32.11 -22.03 -31.58
CA HIS A 203 32.45 -21.22 -30.42
C HIS A 203 32.64 -22.09 -29.16
N TYR A 204 33.49 -21.64 -28.25
CA TYR A 204 33.61 -22.21 -26.91
C TYR A 204 33.68 -21.12 -25.83
N GLY A 205 33.18 -21.45 -24.64
CA GLY A 205 33.29 -20.63 -23.44
C GLY A 205 34.24 -21.25 -22.40
N THR A 206 34.55 -20.49 -21.34
CA THR A 206 35.35 -20.95 -20.20
C THR A 206 34.48 -21.17 -18.96
N ARG A 207 34.35 -22.43 -18.52
CA ARG A 207 33.54 -22.81 -17.36
C ARG A 207 34.43 -23.04 -16.13
N THR A 208 34.38 -22.12 -15.18
CA THR A 208 35.08 -22.24 -13.89
C THR A 208 34.16 -22.77 -12.80
N HIS A 209 34.50 -23.89 -12.18
CA HIS A 209 33.90 -24.25 -10.89
C HIS A 209 34.49 -23.34 -9.79
N PHE A 210 33.70 -23.06 -8.75
CA PHE A 210 34.12 -22.21 -7.65
C PHE A 210 34.22 -22.99 -6.34
N HIS A 211 35.17 -22.58 -5.51
CA HIS A 211 35.22 -22.91 -4.10
C HIS A 211 35.11 -21.64 -3.26
N SER A 212 34.52 -21.76 -2.07
CA SER A 212 34.45 -20.68 -1.08
C SER A 212 34.25 -21.21 0.32
N LYS A 213 34.75 -20.48 1.33
CA LYS A 213 34.46 -20.72 2.74
C LYS A 213 33.73 -19.55 3.37
N MET A 214 32.86 -19.84 4.32
CA MET A 214 32.23 -18.84 5.17
C MET A 214 33.00 -18.70 6.49
N SER A 215 33.15 -17.46 6.95
CA SER A 215 33.69 -17.05 8.25
C SER A 215 32.60 -16.32 9.04
N VAL A 216 32.59 -16.53 10.35
CA VAL A 216 31.61 -15.96 11.29
C VAL A 216 32.36 -15.42 12.50
N VAL A 217 31.95 -14.27 13.01
CA VAL A 217 32.43 -13.68 14.27
C VAL A 217 31.26 -13.54 15.23
N LEU A 218 31.30 -14.33 16.31
CA LEU A 218 30.37 -14.23 17.43
C LEU A 218 30.87 -13.19 18.43
N LYS A 219 29.95 -12.39 18.98
CA LYS A 219 30.19 -11.43 20.06
C LYS A 219 29.02 -11.51 21.04
N GLU A 220 29.22 -11.05 22.27
CA GLU A 220 28.10 -10.74 23.17
C GLU A 220 27.32 -9.56 22.60
N GLY A 221 26.05 -9.78 22.31
CA GLY A 221 25.14 -8.79 21.73
C GLY A 221 24.02 -8.40 22.69
N LYS A 222 23.24 -7.39 22.28
CA LYS A 222 22.01 -7.02 22.97
C LYS A 222 20.89 -8.01 22.64
N THR A 223 19.96 -8.20 23.56
CA THR A 223 18.79 -9.02 23.29
C THR A 223 17.86 -8.33 22.27
N ILE A 224 17.00 -9.10 21.61
CA ILE A 224 15.99 -8.55 20.68
C ILE A 224 15.05 -7.58 21.40
N GLU A 225 14.82 -7.77 22.70
CA GLU A 225 13.97 -6.91 23.53
C GLU A 225 14.67 -5.61 23.92
N GLU A 226 15.95 -5.67 24.30
CA GLU A 226 16.80 -4.49 24.49
C GLU A 226 16.91 -3.66 23.21
N GLU A 227 17.07 -4.30 22.04
CA GLU A 227 17.13 -3.60 20.76
C GLU A 227 15.78 -2.98 20.40
N LYS A 228 14.66 -3.70 20.57
CA LYS A 228 13.31 -3.15 20.40
C LYS A 228 13.05 -1.99 21.37
N ALA A 229 13.48 -2.08 22.63
CA ALA A 229 13.32 -1.03 23.63
C ALA A 229 14.16 0.21 23.29
N LEU A 230 15.41 0.02 22.85
CA LEU A 230 16.29 1.11 22.40
C LEU A 230 15.77 1.74 21.11
N ALA A 231 15.25 0.95 20.16
CA ALA A 231 14.59 1.45 18.96
C ALA A 231 13.28 2.18 19.28
N ARG A 232 12.48 1.72 20.26
CA ARG A 232 11.30 2.43 20.77
C ARG A 232 11.70 3.74 21.44
N LYS A 233 12.74 3.75 22.29
CA LYS A 233 13.28 4.96 22.92
C LYS A 233 13.79 5.97 21.88
N ARG A 234 14.49 5.51 20.84
CA ARG A 234 14.89 6.34 19.68
C ARG A 234 13.70 6.86 18.87
N LYS A 235 12.65 6.06 18.67
CA LYS A 235 11.42 6.51 18.00
C LYS A 235 10.68 7.56 18.83
N LEU A 236 10.52 7.33 20.13
CA LEU A 236 9.90 8.29 21.07
C LEU A 236 10.70 9.61 21.11
N ALA A 237 12.03 9.54 21.22
CA ALA A 237 12.90 10.71 21.14
C ALA A 237 12.94 11.40 19.75
N ARG A 238 12.26 10.83 18.74
CA ARG A 238 12.06 11.42 17.40
C ARG A 238 10.59 11.79 17.14
N ILE A 239 9.68 11.53 18.08
CA ILE A 239 8.30 12.01 18.04
C ILE A 239 8.29 13.33 18.78
N VAL A 240 8.60 14.41 18.06
CA VAL A 240 8.28 15.77 18.51
C VAL A 240 6.80 15.99 18.17
N SER A 241 5.96 16.14 19.20
CA SER A 241 4.52 16.35 19.03
C SER A 241 4.24 17.83 18.75
N ALA A 242 3.83 18.14 17.52
CA ALA A 242 3.59 19.50 17.00
C ALA A 242 2.46 20.30 17.70
N ALA A 243 1.90 19.80 18.79
CA ALA A 243 0.72 20.35 19.46
C ALA A 243 0.98 20.96 20.86
N ILE A 244 2.14 20.74 21.47
CA ILE A 244 2.38 21.11 22.90
C ILE A 244 3.67 21.92 23.14
N VAL A 245 4.64 21.90 22.22
CA VAL A 245 5.86 22.71 22.33
C VAL A 245 6.08 23.44 21.01
N ARG A 246 6.25 24.77 21.05
CA ARG A 246 6.74 25.55 19.90
C ARG A 246 8.18 25.09 19.62
N GLU A 247 8.44 24.61 18.41
CA GLU A 247 9.81 24.35 17.99
C GLU A 247 10.51 25.70 17.72
N ASP A 248 11.36 26.15 18.66
CA ASP A 248 12.29 27.27 18.45
C ASP A 248 13.42 26.88 17.48
N LYS A 249 13.04 26.55 16.24
CA LYS A 249 13.95 26.46 15.10
C LYS A 249 14.24 27.88 14.62
N PRO A 250 15.49 28.38 14.72
CA PRO A 250 15.82 29.69 14.19
C PRO A 250 15.59 29.70 12.67
N ILE A 251 14.77 30.65 12.20
CA ILE A 251 14.46 30.79 10.78
C ILE A 251 15.74 31.20 10.05
N ARG A 252 16.33 30.28 9.29
CA ARG A 252 17.55 30.54 8.52
C ARG A 252 17.18 31.11 7.16
N ASN A 253 17.63 32.33 6.89
CA ASN A 253 17.44 33.06 5.64
C ASN A 253 15.97 33.31 5.25
N PRO A 254 15.16 34.00 6.10
CA PRO A 254 13.84 34.49 5.71
C PRO A 254 13.94 35.47 4.53
N SER A 255 13.00 35.45 3.60
CA SER A 255 12.96 36.47 2.54
C SER A 255 12.38 37.79 3.08
N PRO A 256 12.77 38.96 2.54
CA PRO A 256 12.34 40.28 3.04
C PRO A 256 10.81 40.50 3.08
N THR A 257 10.04 39.67 2.38
CA THR A 257 8.57 39.71 2.31
C THR A 257 7.85 39.16 3.54
N TRP A 258 8.50 38.39 4.42
CA TRP A 258 7.83 37.70 5.55
C TRP A 258 7.36 38.62 6.70
N GLY A 259 7.47 39.95 6.55
CA GLY A 259 6.86 40.94 7.45
C GLY A 259 5.62 41.63 6.88
N CYS A 260 5.33 41.51 5.58
CA CYS A 260 4.30 42.30 4.90
C CYS A 260 3.52 41.46 3.88
N HIS A 261 2.42 40.83 4.32
CA HIS A 261 1.45 40.20 3.42
C HIS A 261 0.09 40.93 3.53
N PRO A 262 -0.40 41.59 2.47
CA PRO A 262 -1.62 42.41 2.51
C PRO A 262 -2.89 41.55 2.34
N GLU A 263 -3.06 40.53 3.18
CA GLU A 263 -4.12 39.51 3.02
C GLU A 263 -5.35 39.72 3.92
N TRP A 264 -5.31 40.71 4.81
CA TRP A 264 -6.42 41.04 5.72
C TRP A 264 -7.58 41.80 5.07
N ASP A 265 -7.42 42.28 3.84
CA ASP A 265 -8.48 42.96 3.08
C ASP A 265 -9.56 41.99 2.53
N THR A 266 -9.33 40.68 2.63
CA THR A 266 -10.25 39.62 2.15
C THR A 266 -11.52 39.44 2.98
N LEU A 267 -11.70 40.19 4.08
CA LEU A 267 -12.94 40.18 4.85
C LEU A 267 -14.09 40.94 4.17
N THR A 268 -13.79 41.84 3.22
CA THR A 268 -14.81 42.68 2.55
C THR A 268 -15.72 41.90 1.60
N SER A 269 -15.25 40.81 0.97
CA SER A 269 -16.07 40.02 0.03
C SER A 269 -17.16 39.20 0.73
N LEU A 270 -16.97 38.83 2.00
CA LEU A 270 -17.96 38.09 2.78
C LEU A 270 -19.19 38.94 3.11
N ASP A 271 -19.01 40.26 3.32
CA ASP A 271 -20.13 41.16 3.59
C ASP A 271 -20.99 41.40 2.34
N ASP A 272 -20.40 41.45 1.14
CA ASP A 272 -21.17 41.61 -0.11
C ASP A 272 -21.90 40.33 -0.54
N GLU A 273 -21.34 39.13 -0.28
CA GLU A 273 -22.10 37.86 -0.40
C GLU A 273 -23.34 37.86 0.51
N LEU A 274 -23.17 38.31 1.76
CA LEU A 274 -24.24 38.36 2.77
C LEU A 274 -25.29 39.43 2.41
N ARG A 275 -24.86 40.57 1.88
CA ARG A 275 -25.76 41.62 1.33
C ARG A 275 -26.56 41.14 0.12
N GLN A 276 -25.96 40.42 -0.84
CA GLN A 276 -26.72 39.88 -1.97
C GLN A 276 -27.73 38.81 -1.52
N ALA A 277 -27.38 37.96 -0.54
CA ALA A 277 -28.32 37.02 0.05
C ALA A 277 -29.52 37.75 0.72
N LEU A 278 -29.25 38.78 1.53
CA LEU A 278 -30.28 39.60 2.19
C LEU A 278 -31.12 40.44 1.20
N ALA A 279 -30.53 40.92 0.11
CA ALA A 279 -31.28 41.63 -0.93
C ALA A 279 -32.29 40.72 -1.66
N SER A 280 -32.07 39.40 -1.66
CA SER A 280 -32.95 38.44 -2.33
C SER A 280 -34.18 38.04 -1.50
N SER A 281 -34.13 38.10 -0.16
CA SER A 281 -35.07 37.37 0.71
C SER A 281 -36.53 37.83 0.65
N HIS A 282 -36.81 39.04 0.14
CA HIS A 282 -38.15 39.63 0.12
C HIS A 282 -38.96 39.36 -1.15
N SER A 283 -38.37 38.79 -2.20
CA SER A 283 -39.03 38.67 -3.51
C SER A 283 -39.95 37.43 -3.67
N PHE A 284 -39.67 36.36 -2.92
CA PHE A 284 -40.42 35.09 -2.98
C PHE A 284 -40.77 34.54 -1.59
N GLU A 285 -41.86 33.77 -1.54
CA GLU A 285 -42.29 32.99 -0.38
C GLU A 285 -42.27 31.49 -0.74
N ASN A 286 -41.71 30.64 0.12
CA ASN A 286 -41.72 29.18 -0.08
C ASN A 286 -42.98 28.55 0.54
N THR A 287 -44.04 28.43 -0.25
CA THR A 287 -45.33 27.85 0.21
C THR A 287 -45.21 26.39 0.66
N ALA A 288 -44.32 25.62 0.04
CA ALA A 288 -43.89 24.32 0.53
C ALA A 288 -42.50 23.92 0.03
N ILE A 289 -41.69 23.32 0.91
CA ILE A 289 -40.46 22.61 0.55
C ILE A 289 -40.64 21.13 0.88
N VAL A 290 -40.61 20.27 -0.13
CA VAL A 290 -40.60 18.81 0.06
C VAL A 290 -39.29 18.25 -0.47
N ARG A 291 -38.41 17.88 0.46
CA ARG A 291 -37.13 17.22 0.19
C ARG A 291 -37.30 15.70 0.29
N THR A 292 -36.90 14.99 -0.75
CA THR A 292 -36.84 13.53 -0.77
C THR A 292 -35.40 13.08 -0.92
N ILE A 293 -34.98 12.10 -0.13
CA ILE A 293 -33.62 11.55 -0.10
C ILE A 293 -33.76 10.04 -0.29
N ASP A 294 -33.34 9.54 -1.45
CA ASP A 294 -33.32 8.13 -1.80
C ASP A 294 -31.91 7.57 -1.53
N LEU A 295 -31.79 6.77 -0.47
CA LEU A 295 -30.52 6.27 0.08
C LEU A 295 -30.00 5.05 -0.71
N GLY A 296 -29.03 5.30 -1.59
CA GLY A 296 -28.25 4.26 -2.27
C GLY A 296 -27.05 3.77 -1.47
N GLY A 297 -26.07 3.21 -2.19
CA GLY A 297 -24.79 2.74 -1.67
C GLY A 297 -23.80 3.89 -1.45
N SER A 298 -22.90 4.12 -2.41
CA SER A 298 -21.93 5.24 -2.41
C SER A 298 -22.51 6.53 -3.01
N VAL A 299 -23.64 6.39 -3.73
CA VAL A 299 -24.44 7.47 -4.33
C VAL A 299 -25.74 7.64 -3.54
N VAL A 300 -26.10 8.88 -3.21
CA VAL A 300 -27.40 9.25 -2.63
C VAL A 300 -28.09 10.24 -3.57
N HIS A 301 -29.33 9.97 -3.94
CA HIS A 301 -30.13 10.87 -4.77
C HIS A 301 -31.01 11.76 -3.90
N VAL A 302 -30.96 13.06 -4.13
CA VAL A 302 -31.74 14.05 -3.39
C VAL A 302 -32.59 14.85 -4.37
N THR A 303 -33.89 14.89 -4.13
CA THR A 303 -34.85 15.65 -4.95
C THR A 303 -35.57 16.64 -4.03
N THR A 304 -35.21 17.91 -4.11
CA THR A 304 -35.82 18.98 -3.33
C THR A 304 -36.78 19.77 -4.21
N THR A 305 -38.06 19.67 -3.90
CA THR A 305 -39.12 20.42 -4.60
C THR A 305 -39.48 21.67 -3.81
N TYR A 306 -39.37 22.83 -4.47
CA TYR A 306 -39.72 24.14 -3.94
C TYR A 306 -41.00 24.62 -4.64
N ALA A 307 -42.09 24.77 -3.88
CA ALA A 307 -43.31 25.43 -4.34
C ALA A 307 -43.21 26.92 -3.98
N ILE A 308 -42.64 27.70 -4.90
CA ILE A 308 -42.39 29.13 -4.72
C ILE A 308 -43.64 29.94 -5.08
N LYS A 309 -43.81 31.10 -4.45
CA LYS A 309 -44.84 32.11 -4.72
C LYS A 309 -44.17 33.46 -4.90
N ALA A 310 -44.45 34.17 -5.99
CA ALA A 310 -43.92 35.51 -6.22
C ALA A 310 -44.65 36.56 -5.38
N LEU A 311 -43.90 37.40 -4.67
CA LEU A 311 -44.42 38.54 -3.91
C LEU A 311 -44.42 39.84 -4.73
N GLU A 312 -43.51 39.94 -5.72
CA GLU A 312 -43.38 41.08 -6.64
C GLU A 312 -43.59 40.65 -8.11
N ASP A 313 -43.88 41.61 -9.00
CA ASP A 313 -44.10 41.37 -10.43
C ASP A 313 -42.79 41.40 -11.23
N GLY A 314 -42.68 40.52 -12.23
CA GLY A 314 -41.58 40.54 -13.20
C GLY A 314 -40.33 39.75 -12.81
N LEU A 315 -40.34 39.08 -11.65
CA LEU A 315 -39.25 38.25 -11.14
C LEU A 315 -38.91 37.07 -12.08
N LYS A 316 -37.61 36.76 -12.18
CA LYS A 316 -37.05 35.71 -13.07
C LYS A 316 -36.05 34.77 -12.38
N THR A 317 -35.30 35.30 -11.42
CA THR A 317 -34.18 34.62 -10.76
C THR A 317 -34.56 34.13 -9.36
N TYR A 318 -34.50 32.83 -9.12
CA TYR A 318 -34.76 32.22 -7.80
C TYR A 318 -33.48 31.63 -7.21
N THR A 319 -33.15 31.98 -5.97
CA THR A 319 -31.86 31.62 -5.34
C THR A 319 -32.00 30.42 -4.41
N VAL A 320 -31.32 29.31 -4.75
CA VAL A 320 -31.23 28.11 -3.90
C VAL A 320 -29.92 28.12 -3.13
N ALA A 321 -29.99 28.09 -1.81
CA ALA A 321 -28.84 27.91 -0.93
C ALA A 321 -28.56 26.42 -0.70
N LEU A 322 -27.28 26.07 -0.55
CA LEU A 322 -26.84 24.73 -0.14
C LEU A 322 -25.93 24.87 1.09
N GLY A 323 -26.23 24.13 2.15
CA GLY A 323 -25.39 24.12 3.35
C GLY A 323 -23.98 23.60 3.05
N LYS A 324 -22.95 24.11 3.75
CA LYS A 324 -21.54 23.85 3.44
C LYS A 324 -21.20 22.36 3.24
N ASN A 325 -21.66 21.50 4.15
CA ASN A 325 -21.43 20.04 4.07
C ASN A 325 -22.16 19.41 2.87
N GLU A 326 -23.34 19.93 2.52
CA GLU A 326 -24.10 19.46 1.36
C GLU A 326 -23.47 19.91 0.04
N LYS A 327 -22.98 21.15 -0.05
CA LYS A 327 -22.19 21.62 -1.20
C LYS A 327 -20.91 20.82 -1.40
N GLN A 328 -20.27 20.34 -0.32
CA GLN A 328 -19.07 19.49 -0.40
C GLN A 328 -19.34 18.04 -0.83
N MET A 329 -20.52 17.49 -0.53
CA MET A 329 -20.90 16.12 -0.93
C MET A 329 -21.63 16.06 -2.28
N THR A 330 -22.16 17.18 -2.77
CA THR A 330 -22.93 17.25 -4.02
C THR A 330 -22.00 17.32 -5.23
N SER A 331 -22.11 16.33 -6.12
CA SER A 331 -21.27 16.23 -7.32
C SER A 331 -22.05 16.39 -8.63
N TRP A 332 -23.39 16.28 -8.61
CA TRP A 332 -24.28 16.73 -9.71
C TRP A 332 -25.39 17.60 -9.15
N LEU A 333 -25.76 18.65 -9.89
CA LEU A 333 -26.87 19.55 -9.55
C LEU A 333 -27.62 19.91 -10.83
N GLU A 334 -28.92 19.65 -10.87
CA GLU A 334 -29.80 19.86 -12.01
C GLU A 334 -31.12 20.46 -11.53
N VAL A 335 -31.67 21.42 -12.27
CA VAL A 335 -32.89 22.13 -11.87
C VAL A 335 -33.88 22.13 -13.02
N THR A 336 -35.10 21.64 -12.76
CA THR A 336 -36.19 21.57 -13.75
C THR A 336 -37.47 22.21 -13.20
N VAL A 337 -38.38 22.64 -14.08
CA VAL A 337 -39.74 22.99 -13.69
C VAL A 337 -40.58 21.71 -13.65
N LYS A 338 -41.38 21.52 -12.59
CA LYS A 338 -42.18 20.30 -12.39
C LYS A 338 -43.16 20.06 -13.55
N GLY A 339 -42.82 19.10 -14.41
CA GLY A 339 -43.59 18.73 -15.61
C GLY A 339 -42.81 18.94 -16.92
N GLU A 340 -41.72 19.72 -16.89
CA GLU A 340 -40.84 19.95 -18.03
C GLU A 340 -39.55 19.13 -17.92
N ARG A 341 -39.09 18.58 -19.04
CA ARG A 341 -37.86 17.78 -19.12
C ARG A 341 -36.59 18.61 -19.41
N LYS A 342 -36.70 19.94 -19.44
CA LYS A 342 -35.60 20.82 -19.79
C LYS A 342 -35.00 21.43 -18.52
N ALA A 343 -33.70 21.23 -18.32
CA ALA A 343 -32.96 21.91 -17.26
C ALA A 343 -32.94 23.43 -17.46
N LEU A 344 -33.08 24.17 -16.37
CA LEU A 344 -32.90 25.62 -16.29
C LEU A 344 -31.41 25.97 -16.22
N ALA A 345 -31.06 27.20 -16.59
CA ALA A 345 -29.68 27.68 -16.49
C ALA A 345 -29.36 28.03 -15.03
N ILE A 346 -28.35 27.33 -14.48
CA ILE A 346 -27.81 27.61 -13.14
C ILE A 346 -26.71 28.66 -13.28
N LYS A 347 -26.82 29.76 -12.54
CA LYS A 347 -25.75 30.74 -12.28
C LYS A 347 -25.35 30.63 -10.80
N GLU A 348 -24.15 31.04 -10.44
CA GLU A 348 -23.59 30.82 -9.09
C GLU A 348 -24.43 31.43 -7.94
N HIS A 349 -25.25 32.45 -8.24
CA HIS A 349 -26.15 33.11 -7.27
C HIS A 349 -27.66 32.96 -7.58
N GLY A 350 -28.05 32.16 -8.59
CA GLY A 350 -29.47 31.98 -8.90
C GLY A 350 -29.80 31.09 -10.11
N ILE A 351 -31.00 30.51 -10.08
CA ILE A 351 -31.64 29.82 -11.20
C ILE A 351 -32.41 30.85 -12.02
N ASP A 352 -32.14 30.94 -13.32
CA ASP A 352 -32.71 31.94 -14.22
C ASP A 352 -33.74 31.30 -15.17
N ASP A 353 -35.04 31.53 -14.94
CA ASP A 353 -36.09 31.19 -15.90
C ASP A 353 -36.32 32.38 -16.85
N LYS A 354 -36.48 32.08 -18.14
CA LYS A 354 -36.84 33.07 -19.16
C LYS A 354 -38.26 33.60 -19.00
N ARG A 355 -39.10 32.93 -18.19
CA ARG A 355 -40.47 33.33 -17.86
C ARG A 355 -40.49 34.27 -16.66
N THR A 356 -41.09 35.44 -16.83
CA THR A 356 -41.44 36.31 -15.70
C THR A 356 -42.60 35.73 -14.91
N LEU A 357 -42.43 35.54 -13.60
CA LEU A 357 -43.56 35.33 -12.71
C LEU A 357 -44.28 36.66 -12.45
N SER A 358 -45.59 36.58 -12.20
CA SER A 358 -46.39 37.70 -11.72
C SER A 358 -46.81 37.46 -10.27
N VAL A 359 -47.14 38.53 -9.55
CA VAL A 359 -47.56 38.52 -8.14
C VAL A 359 -48.59 37.41 -7.86
N ASN A 360 -48.41 36.72 -6.73
CA ASN A 360 -49.22 35.62 -6.23
C ASN A 360 -49.31 34.35 -7.11
N LYS A 361 -48.67 34.28 -8.29
CA LYS A 361 -48.55 33.00 -9.01
C LYS A 361 -47.53 32.08 -8.33
N THR A 362 -47.84 30.79 -8.34
CA THR A 362 -46.98 29.74 -7.80
C THR A 362 -46.24 28.99 -8.90
N LEU A 363 -45.00 28.59 -8.63
CA LEU A 363 -44.19 27.74 -9.51
C LEU A 363 -43.59 26.58 -8.70
N ASN A 364 -43.51 25.41 -9.31
CA ASN A 364 -42.91 24.23 -8.68
C ASN A 364 -41.54 23.96 -9.32
N ILE A 365 -40.46 24.33 -8.64
CA ILE A 365 -39.08 24.07 -9.06
C ILE A 365 -38.63 22.75 -8.43
N VAL A 366 -37.98 21.89 -9.22
CA VAL A 366 -37.43 20.60 -8.80
C VAL A 366 -35.91 20.68 -8.91
N VAL A 367 -35.22 20.64 -7.78
CA VAL A 367 -33.76 20.54 -7.71
C VAL A 367 -33.39 19.09 -7.47
N GLU A 368 -32.81 18.44 -8.47
CA GLU A 368 -32.13 17.15 -8.32
C GLU A 368 -30.65 17.38 -8.01
N SER A 369 -30.19 16.87 -6.87
CA SER A 369 -28.77 16.77 -6.57
C SER A 369 -28.35 15.32 -6.32
N VAL A 370 -27.14 14.99 -6.74
CA VAL A 370 -26.54 13.67 -6.49
C VAL A 370 -25.37 13.84 -5.55
N GLN A 371 -25.48 13.25 -4.37
CA GLN A 371 -24.46 13.29 -3.34
C GLN A 371 -23.59 12.03 -3.40
N THR A 372 -22.28 12.20 -3.24
CA THR A 372 -21.25 11.16 -3.29
C THR A 372 -20.55 11.07 -1.95
N HIS A 373 -20.28 9.85 -1.45
CA HIS A 373 -19.64 9.60 -0.14
C HIS A 373 -20.39 10.16 1.09
N ALA A 374 -21.68 10.51 0.95
CA ALA A 374 -22.53 10.98 2.04
C ALA A 374 -22.97 9.86 3.03
N THR A 375 -22.65 8.62 2.70
CA THR A 375 -22.99 7.38 3.42
C THR A 375 -21.73 6.68 3.91
N TRP A 376 -21.78 6.03 5.08
CA TRP A 376 -20.65 5.25 5.60
C TRP A 376 -21.11 4.01 6.39
N PRO A 377 -20.31 2.93 6.42
CA PRO A 377 -20.66 1.71 7.15
C PRO A 377 -20.63 1.90 8.67
N TRP A 378 -21.68 1.42 9.35
CA TRP A 378 -21.76 1.36 10.80
C TRP A 378 -22.43 0.05 11.26
N PRO A 379 -21.71 -0.90 11.87
CA PRO A 379 -20.30 -0.82 12.28
C PRO A 379 -19.32 -0.71 11.09
N ALA A 380 -18.17 -0.09 11.33
CA ALA A 380 -17.12 0.08 10.31
C ALA A 380 -16.41 -1.24 9.93
N THR A 381 -16.63 -2.31 10.69
CA THR A 381 -16.16 -3.66 10.39
C THR A 381 -17.29 -4.68 10.57
N ALA A 382 -17.33 -5.69 9.70
CA ALA A 382 -18.30 -6.79 9.73
C ALA A 382 -17.60 -8.11 9.43
N SER A 383 -17.99 -9.20 10.09
CA SER A 383 -17.52 -10.54 9.70
C SER A 383 -18.19 -10.98 8.41
N GLN A 384 -17.58 -11.93 7.70
CA GLN A 384 -18.03 -12.39 6.36
C GLN A 384 -19.51 -12.86 6.31
N THR A 385 -20.11 -13.21 7.45
CA THR A 385 -21.51 -13.65 7.57
C THR A 385 -22.46 -12.58 8.15
N GLU A 386 -21.95 -11.42 8.58
CA GLU A 386 -22.75 -10.33 9.16
C GLU A 386 -23.37 -9.43 8.07
N ASP A 387 -24.67 -9.14 8.19
CA ASP A 387 -25.33 -8.09 7.39
C ASP A 387 -24.61 -6.74 7.56
N GLN A 388 -24.56 -5.94 6.50
CA GLN A 388 -24.09 -4.56 6.61
C GLN A 388 -25.23 -3.60 6.97
N ALA A 389 -24.85 -2.47 7.53
CA ALA A 389 -25.71 -1.31 7.73
C ALA A 389 -24.91 -0.03 7.49
N LEU A 390 -25.57 0.98 6.91
CA LEU A 390 -25.00 2.28 6.59
C LEU A 390 -25.64 3.36 7.44
N LYS A 391 -24.87 4.42 7.71
CA LYS A 391 -25.38 5.69 8.22
C LYS A 391 -25.32 6.73 7.11
N TYR A 392 -26.33 7.58 7.09
CA TYR A 392 -26.39 8.83 6.33
C TYR A 392 -26.71 9.96 7.31
N ALA A 393 -26.15 11.15 7.08
CA ALA A 393 -26.44 12.34 7.89
C ALA A 393 -26.65 13.59 7.03
N THR A 394 -27.57 14.45 7.46
CA THR A 394 -27.87 15.72 6.79
C THR A 394 -28.46 16.73 7.78
N GLY A 395 -28.72 17.97 7.34
CA GLY A 395 -29.40 18.98 8.16
C GLY A 395 -30.89 18.69 8.31
N LEU A 396 -31.48 19.05 9.46
CA LEU A 396 -32.92 18.96 9.70
C LEU A 396 -33.71 19.88 8.77
N PHE A 397 -33.28 21.14 8.69
CA PHE A 397 -33.88 22.17 7.85
C PHE A 397 -33.15 22.29 6.51
N VAL A 398 -33.91 22.58 5.46
CA VAL A 398 -33.37 23.02 4.17
C VAL A 398 -32.99 24.50 4.32
N VAL A 399 -31.78 24.85 3.87
CA VAL A 399 -31.30 26.24 3.93
C VAL A 399 -31.91 27.00 2.75
N SER A 400 -32.65 28.08 3.04
CA SER A 400 -33.22 28.99 2.04
C SER A 400 -33.12 30.44 2.51
N PRO A 401 -32.94 31.42 1.60
CA PRO A 401 -32.93 32.84 1.97
C PRO A 401 -34.35 33.37 2.21
N TYR A 402 -35.36 32.70 1.66
CA TYR A 402 -36.78 33.02 1.81
C TYR A 402 -37.41 32.31 3.02
N ASP A 403 -38.43 32.93 3.60
CA ASP A 403 -39.33 32.32 4.58
C ASP A 403 -40.11 31.15 3.96
N THR A 404 -40.42 30.13 4.76
CA THR A 404 -41.05 28.88 4.28
C THR A 404 -42.26 28.51 5.14
N ALA A 405 -43.42 28.39 4.52
CA ALA A 405 -44.67 28.11 5.22
C ALA A 405 -44.75 26.64 5.69
N ILE A 406 -44.26 25.68 4.91
CA ILE A 406 -44.22 24.25 5.26
C ILE A 406 -42.94 23.57 4.73
N GLN A 407 -42.19 22.87 5.58
CA GLN A 407 -41.12 21.96 5.16
C GLN A 407 -41.42 20.49 5.55
N ARG A 408 -41.14 19.54 4.65
CA ARG A 408 -41.13 18.10 4.92
C ARG A 408 -39.90 17.43 4.30
N THR A 409 -39.15 16.67 5.10
CA THR A 409 -37.96 15.92 4.64
C THR A 409 -38.23 14.41 4.75
N LYS A 410 -38.21 13.71 3.61
CA LYS A 410 -38.47 12.26 3.51
C LYS A 410 -37.16 11.53 3.20
N VAL A 411 -36.71 10.68 4.11
CA VAL A 411 -35.53 9.82 3.93
C VAL A 411 -36.00 8.39 3.67
N LYS A 412 -35.74 7.86 2.49
CA LYS A 412 -36.13 6.49 2.09
C LYS A 412 -34.90 5.59 2.04
N ALA A 413 -34.96 4.45 2.71
CA ALA A 413 -34.01 3.36 2.54
C ALA A 413 -34.46 2.39 1.43
N LEU A 414 -33.51 1.69 0.80
CA LEU A 414 -33.80 0.63 -0.18
C LEU A 414 -34.65 -0.52 0.42
N THR A 415 -34.57 -0.74 1.74
CA THR A 415 -35.32 -1.79 2.45
C THR A 415 -35.97 -1.23 3.73
N PRO A 416 -37.07 -1.81 4.24
CA PRO A 416 -37.74 -1.34 5.46
C PRO A 416 -36.96 -1.55 6.77
N ARG A 417 -35.75 -2.12 6.69
CA ARG A 417 -34.89 -2.48 7.82
C ARG A 417 -34.08 -1.28 8.36
N ILE A 418 -34.77 -0.21 8.71
CA ILE A 418 -34.21 0.95 9.45
C ILE A 418 -34.02 0.56 10.92
N ILE A 419 -32.77 0.66 11.40
CA ILE A 419 -32.31 0.27 12.75
C ILE A 419 -32.55 1.41 13.75
N SER A 420 -32.15 2.63 13.42
CA SER A 420 -32.34 3.82 14.26
C SER A 420 -32.39 5.09 13.41
N TYR A 421 -32.99 6.15 13.96
CA TYR A 421 -33.06 7.47 13.35
C TYR A 421 -33.05 8.55 14.45
N THR A 422 -32.46 9.72 14.18
CA THR A 422 -32.47 10.85 15.12
C THR A 422 -33.89 11.38 15.30
N THR A 423 -34.33 11.57 16.55
CA THR A 423 -35.45 12.44 16.90
C THR A 423 -34.90 13.83 17.26
N PRO A 424 -35.32 14.91 16.58
CA PRO A 424 -34.83 16.27 16.84
C PRO A 424 -35.42 16.81 18.15
N LYS A 425 -34.75 17.81 18.76
CA LYS A 425 -35.13 18.38 20.06
C LYS A 425 -35.26 19.90 20.00
N GLY A 426 -36.17 20.51 20.76
CA GLY A 426 -36.32 21.98 20.78
C GLY A 426 -36.87 22.55 19.47
N VAL A 427 -37.67 21.76 18.74
CA VAL A 427 -38.29 22.14 17.45
C VAL A 427 -39.82 22.26 17.58
N GLU A 428 -40.33 22.20 18.81
CA GLU A 428 -41.76 22.24 19.16
C GLU A 428 -42.44 23.54 18.67
N SER A 429 -41.69 24.65 18.57
CA SER A 429 -42.17 25.93 18.02
C SER A 429 -42.62 25.86 16.55
N PHE A 430 -42.16 24.86 15.79
CA PHE A 430 -42.47 24.68 14.37
C PHE A 430 -43.38 23.48 14.09
N VAL A 431 -43.87 22.77 15.14
CA VAL A 431 -44.46 21.44 15.01
C VAL A 431 -45.78 21.34 15.78
N LYS A 432 -46.89 21.16 15.05
CA LYS A 432 -48.21 20.86 15.65
C LYS A 432 -48.38 19.39 16.06
N GLU A 433 -47.79 18.48 15.29
CA GLU A 433 -47.89 17.02 15.48
C GLU A 433 -46.51 16.37 15.28
N GLY A 434 -46.16 15.42 16.16
CA GLY A 434 -44.84 14.79 16.34
C GLY A 434 -43.80 14.92 15.19
N ALA A 435 -42.68 15.60 15.48
CA ALA A 435 -41.65 16.04 14.52
C ALA A 435 -41.01 14.94 13.63
N THR A 436 -41.18 13.67 13.98
CA THR A 436 -40.66 12.51 13.22
C THR A 436 -41.64 11.34 13.22
N SER A 437 -41.81 10.73 12.06
CA SER A 437 -42.61 9.51 11.86
C SER A 437 -41.85 8.50 10.98
N LYS A 438 -42.14 7.20 11.13
CA LYS A 438 -41.58 6.12 10.29
C LYS A 438 -42.72 5.35 9.64
N SER A 439 -42.69 5.23 8.31
CA SER A 439 -43.63 4.43 7.52
C SER A 439 -42.86 3.49 6.59
N GLY A 440 -42.84 2.20 6.92
CA GLY A 440 -42.08 1.19 6.20
C GLY A 440 -40.59 1.52 6.09
N ALA A 441 -40.14 1.74 4.85
CA ALA A 441 -38.77 2.14 4.51
C ALA A 441 -38.52 3.66 4.48
N THR A 442 -39.52 4.48 4.79
CA THR A 442 -39.39 5.95 4.82
C THR A 442 -39.41 6.47 6.26
N VAL A 443 -38.43 7.30 6.62
CA VAL A 443 -38.48 8.20 7.79
C VAL A 443 -38.89 9.58 7.30
N THR A 444 -39.89 10.17 7.93
CA THR A 444 -40.42 11.50 7.60
C THR A 444 -40.22 12.47 8.75
N TYR A 445 -39.50 13.56 8.47
CA TYR A 445 -39.26 14.68 9.36
C TYR A 445 -40.18 15.84 8.97
N GLY A 446 -40.85 16.43 9.95
CA GLY A 446 -41.93 17.40 9.74
C GLY A 446 -43.29 16.75 9.41
N PRO A 447 -44.36 17.54 9.16
CA PRO A 447 -44.35 18.97 8.85
C PRO A 447 -43.70 19.86 9.89
N PHE A 448 -42.80 20.71 9.42
CA PHE A 448 -42.40 21.93 10.11
C PHE A 448 -43.15 23.09 9.44
N GLU A 449 -43.72 23.99 10.22
CA GLU A 449 -44.51 25.13 9.72
C GLU A 449 -43.87 26.47 10.11
N ASN A 450 -44.10 27.51 9.30
CA ASN A 450 -43.71 28.90 9.57
C ASN A 450 -42.22 29.06 9.95
N ILE A 451 -41.33 28.50 9.13
CA ILE A 451 -39.88 28.60 9.33
C ILE A 451 -39.40 29.92 8.70
N PRO A 452 -38.78 30.84 9.47
CA PRO A 452 -38.19 32.06 8.91
C PRO A 452 -36.91 31.75 8.11
N SER A 453 -36.40 32.72 7.36
CA SER A 453 -35.17 32.65 6.56
C SER A 453 -34.04 31.86 7.24
N SER A 454 -33.89 30.61 6.83
CA SER A 454 -33.01 29.61 7.46
C SER A 454 -31.54 29.78 7.06
N THR A 455 -31.23 30.80 6.24
CA THR A 455 -29.89 31.30 5.96
C THR A 455 -29.36 32.19 7.10
N SER A 456 -30.23 32.73 7.96
CA SER A 456 -29.82 33.56 9.09
C SER A 456 -28.95 32.79 10.10
N LYS A 457 -27.81 33.39 10.48
CA LYS A 457 -26.82 32.75 11.38
C LYS A 457 -27.44 32.35 12.73
N THR A 458 -28.31 33.19 13.29
CA THR A 458 -29.03 32.92 14.54
C THR A 458 -29.89 31.65 14.43
N PHE A 459 -30.67 31.49 13.35
CA PHE A 459 -31.48 30.29 13.11
C PHE A 459 -30.62 29.03 12.97
N LEU A 460 -29.49 29.13 12.26
CA LEU A 460 -28.56 28.02 12.07
C LEU A 460 -27.90 27.59 13.40
N GLU A 461 -27.57 28.53 14.28
CA GLU A 461 -26.97 28.23 15.59
C GLU A 461 -27.99 27.70 16.62
N SER A 462 -29.28 28.09 16.54
CA SER A 462 -30.31 27.67 17.49
C SER A 462 -31.07 26.40 17.09
N TYR A 463 -31.38 26.21 15.80
CA TYR A 463 -32.34 25.19 15.34
C TYR A 463 -31.78 24.14 14.36
N GLN A 464 -30.68 24.41 13.65
CA GLN A 464 -30.17 23.47 12.65
C GLN A 464 -29.41 22.30 13.30
N GLN A 465 -30.03 21.12 13.31
CA GLN A 465 -29.50 19.90 13.93
C GLN A 465 -29.13 18.84 12.87
N PRO A 466 -28.05 18.05 13.10
CA PRO A 466 -27.72 16.93 12.22
C PRO A 466 -28.66 15.74 12.47
N ILE A 467 -29.53 15.44 11.51
CA ILE A 467 -30.32 14.21 11.51
C ILE A 467 -29.51 13.06 10.92
N VAL A 468 -29.57 11.89 11.56
CA VAL A 468 -28.86 10.68 11.17
C VAL A 468 -29.86 9.54 11.03
N VAL A 469 -29.75 8.77 9.94
CA VAL A 469 -30.53 7.54 9.72
C VAL A 469 -29.59 6.37 9.56
N HIS A 470 -29.83 5.29 10.30
CA HIS A 470 -29.05 4.06 10.32
C HIS A 470 -29.91 2.89 9.82
N TYR A 471 -29.51 2.27 8.72
CA TYR A 471 -30.35 1.35 7.95
C TYR A 471 -29.52 0.18 7.40
N HIS A 472 -30.13 -0.99 7.25
CA HIS A 472 -29.52 -2.08 6.48
C HIS A 472 -29.52 -1.75 4.99
N HIS A 473 -28.47 -2.17 4.29
CA HIS A 473 -28.31 -1.97 2.85
C HIS A 473 -27.93 -3.29 2.20
N ASP A 474 -28.75 -3.76 1.27
CA ASP A 474 -28.72 -5.16 0.81
C ASP A 474 -27.91 -5.34 -0.50
N GLN A 475 -27.17 -4.30 -0.94
CA GLN A 475 -26.31 -4.29 -2.13
C GLN A 475 -24.86 -3.91 -1.77
N PRO A 476 -23.83 -4.41 -2.47
CA PRO A 476 -22.44 -4.03 -2.19
C PRO A 476 -22.21 -2.54 -2.49
N VAL A 477 -21.51 -1.84 -1.59
CA VAL A 477 -21.18 -0.42 -1.74
C VAL A 477 -19.90 -0.30 -2.57
N ILE A 478 -20.04 0.11 -3.83
CA ILE A 478 -18.96 0.12 -4.83
C ILE A 478 -18.48 1.55 -5.09
N GLU A 479 -17.18 1.74 -5.23
CA GLU A 479 -16.53 2.96 -5.71
C GLU A 479 -15.46 2.59 -6.75
N VAL A 480 -15.18 3.49 -7.69
CA VAL A 480 -14.02 3.42 -8.58
C VAL A 480 -13.07 4.52 -8.14
N LEU A 481 -12.02 4.14 -7.40
CA LEU A 481 -11.06 5.10 -6.83
C LEU A 481 -10.31 5.88 -7.90
N LYS A 482 -10.03 5.23 -9.03
CA LYS A 482 -9.46 5.84 -10.22
C LYS A 482 -9.91 5.09 -11.47
N LEU A 483 -10.35 5.85 -12.48
CA LEU A 483 -10.52 5.43 -13.87
C LEU A 483 -9.50 6.18 -14.72
N LYS A 484 -8.59 5.47 -15.39
CA LYS A 484 -7.89 6.01 -16.56
C LYS A 484 -8.58 5.48 -17.80
N ARG A 485 -9.13 6.36 -18.63
CA ARG A 485 -9.71 5.98 -19.93
C ARG A 485 -8.81 6.47 -21.04
N SER A 486 -8.52 5.60 -21.99
CA SER A 486 -7.88 5.96 -23.25
C SER A 486 -8.77 5.55 -24.42
N VAL A 487 -8.94 6.46 -25.38
CA VAL A 487 -9.75 6.25 -26.57
C VAL A 487 -8.90 6.57 -27.80
N GLU A 488 -8.42 5.54 -28.50
CA GLU A 488 -7.65 5.70 -29.74
C GLU A 488 -8.57 5.62 -30.97
N ILE A 489 -8.58 6.70 -31.76
CA ILE A 489 -9.38 6.80 -32.98
C ILE A 489 -8.51 6.46 -34.20
N SER A 490 -8.83 5.36 -34.88
CA SER A 490 -8.05 4.84 -36.00
C SER A 490 -8.85 4.79 -37.30
N HIS A 491 -8.53 5.72 -38.21
CA HIS A 491 -9.07 5.72 -39.58
C HIS A 491 -8.53 4.57 -40.44
N TRP A 492 -7.35 4.03 -40.09
CA TRP A 492 -6.75 2.86 -40.78
C TRP A 492 -7.43 1.55 -40.41
N GLY A 493 -7.90 1.40 -39.17
CA GLY A 493 -8.66 0.23 -38.71
C GLY A 493 -10.19 0.39 -38.79
N ALA A 494 -10.68 1.59 -39.12
CA ALA A 494 -12.09 1.99 -39.04
C ALA A 494 -12.74 1.69 -37.66
N ASN A 495 -11.94 1.76 -36.60
CA ASN A 495 -12.31 1.45 -35.22
C ASN A 495 -11.98 2.61 -34.25
N MET A 496 -12.70 2.61 -33.13
CA MET A 496 -12.42 3.42 -31.95
C MET A 496 -12.14 2.45 -30.80
N ASN A 497 -10.86 2.25 -30.48
CA ASN A 497 -10.44 1.41 -29.36
C ASN A 497 -10.65 2.18 -28.05
N THR A 498 -11.45 1.63 -27.13
CA THR A 498 -11.53 2.11 -25.74
C THR A 498 -10.76 1.17 -24.83
N GLN A 499 -9.91 1.71 -23.97
CA GLN A 499 -9.31 1.00 -22.84
C GLN A 499 -9.54 1.76 -21.53
N ASP A 500 -10.27 1.13 -20.61
CA ASP A 500 -10.57 1.58 -19.25
C ASP A 500 -9.67 0.82 -18.24
N GLU A 501 -8.79 1.52 -17.54
CA GLU A 501 -8.07 1.00 -16.37
C GLU A 501 -8.81 1.42 -15.10
N MET A 502 -9.55 0.49 -14.49
CA MET A 502 -10.40 0.73 -13.33
C MET A 502 -9.77 0.17 -12.06
N THR A 503 -9.65 1.01 -11.02
CA THR A 503 -9.37 0.55 -9.65
C THR A 503 -10.66 0.57 -8.85
N LEU A 504 -11.32 -0.59 -8.84
CA LEU A 504 -12.56 -0.83 -8.11
C LEU A 504 -12.28 -0.97 -6.61
N TYR A 505 -13.19 -0.49 -5.77
CA TYR A 505 -13.13 -0.55 -4.31
C TYR A 505 -14.51 -0.88 -3.74
N ASN A 506 -14.53 -1.66 -2.66
CA ASN A 506 -15.74 -1.90 -1.88
C ASN A 506 -15.68 -1.06 -0.60
N ALA A 507 -16.48 0.00 -0.55
CA ALA A 507 -16.56 0.93 0.59
C ALA A 507 -17.51 0.44 1.72
N GLY A 508 -18.01 -0.79 1.61
CA GLY A 508 -18.75 -1.47 2.68
C GLY A 508 -17.90 -1.76 3.93
N PRO A 509 -18.52 -2.30 5.00
CA PRO A 509 -17.84 -2.54 6.27
C PRO A 509 -16.63 -3.47 6.10
N LYS A 510 -15.48 -3.08 6.67
CA LYS A 510 -14.22 -3.79 6.44
C LYS A 510 -14.24 -5.19 7.06
N LEU A 511 -13.70 -6.18 6.36
CA LEU A 511 -13.70 -7.57 6.84
C LEU A 511 -13.07 -7.69 8.25
N LYS A 512 -13.88 -8.15 9.20
CA LYS A 512 -13.52 -8.47 10.59
C LYS A 512 -13.00 -9.91 10.66
N GLY A 513 -11.73 -10.07 11.04
CA GLY A 513 -11.08 -11.38 11.15
C GLY A 513 -10.41 -11.83 9.85
N HIS A 514 -10.71 -13.03 9.38
CA HIS A 514 -10.08 -13.65 8.22
C HIS A 514 -11.11 -14.13 7.20
N PHE A 515 -10.75 -14.11 5.91
CA PHE A 515 -11.61 -14.64 4.85
C PHE A 515 -11.67 -16.17 4.92
N SER A 516 -12.87 -16.72 5.02
CA SER A 516 -13.13 -18.16 5.03
C SER A 516 -13.69 -18.59 3.68
N ARG A 517 -12.86 -19.31 2.89
CA ARG A 517 -13.26 -19.83 1.58
C ARG A 517 -14.42 -20.83 1.69
N ILE A 518 -14.43 -21.66 2.73
CA ILE A 518 -15.54 -22.59 2.98
C ILE A 518 -16.84 -21.84 3.33
N ALA A 519 -16.79 -20.80 4.18
CA ALA A 519 -17.97 -19.97 4.44
C ALA A 519 -18.50 -19.32 3.14
N HIS A 520 -17.61 -18.81 2.28
CA HIS A 520 -18.00 -18.24 0.99
C HIS A 520 -18.66 -19.27 0.07
N GLN A 521 -18.13 -20.49 0.02
CA GLN A 521 -18.71 -21.58 -0.78
C GLN A 521 -20.07 -22.00 -0.23
N THR A 522 -20.22 -22.11 1.09
CA THR A 522 -21.50 -22.40 1.76
C THR A 522 -22.54 -21.30 1.53
N GLN A 523 -22.15 -20.02 1.64
CA GLN A 523 -22.98 -18.85 1.30
C GLN A 523 -23.44 -18.90 -0.17
N THR A 524 -22.52 -19.21 -1.10
CA THR A 524 -22.82 -19.34 -2.54
C THR A 524 -23.77 -20.50 -2.82
N TYR A 525 -23.53 -21.66 -2.20
CA TYR A 525 -24.33 -22.88 -2.36
C TYR A 525 -25.78 -22.68 -1.91
N TYR A 526 -25.99 -22.11 -0.72
CA TYR A 526 -27.32 -21.78 -0.21
C TYR A 526 -27.92 -20.49 -0.82
N LYS A 527 -27.26 -19.86 -1.79
CA LYS A 527 -27.63 -18.57 -2.41
C LYS A 527 -27.80 -17.42 -1.40
N ARG A 528 -27.20 -17.54 -0.21
CA ARG A 528 -27.16 -16.53 0.86
C ARG A 528 -25.84 -15.75 0.78
N SER A 529 -25.65 -15.01 -0.31
CA SER A 529 -24.52 -14.08 -0.43
C SER A 529 -24.76 -12.89 0.50
N THR A 530 -23.76 -12.55 1.33
CA THR A 530 -23.90 -11.46 2.30
C THR A 530 -23.68 -10.10 1.61
N PRO A 531 -24.52 -9.07 1.84
CA PRO A 531 -24.55 -7.83 1.05
C PRO A 531 -23.22 -7.08 0.85
N HIS A 532 -22.31 -7.14 1.82
CA HIS A 532 -21.01 -6.45 1.73
C HIS A 532 -19.97 -7.15 0.82
N ILE A 533 -20.37 -8.21 0.10
CA ILE A 533 -19.48 -9.01 -0.76
C ILE A 533 -19.92 -8.83 -2.22
N LEU A 534 -19.01 -8.41 -3.09
CA LEU A 534 -19.21 -8.32 -4.54
C LEU A 534 -18.58 -9.55 -5.23
N PRO A 535 -19.38 -10.52 -5.74
CA PRO A 535 -18.86 -11.73 -6.39
C PRO A 535 -18.72 -11.62 -7.91
N ALA A 536 -19.39 -10.64 -8.53
CA ALA A 536 -19.46 -10.41 -9.97
C ALA A 536 -19.92 -8.97 -10.24
N LEU A 537 -19.51 -8.40 -11.37
CA LEU A 537 -19.98 -7.09 -11.85
C LEU A 537 -20.52 -7.23 -13.29
N THR A 538 -21.47 -6.38 -13.67
CA THR A 538 -22.06 -6.34 -15.01
C THR A 538 -21.99 -4.91 -15.54
N LEU A 539 -21.29 -4.71 -16.66
CA LEU A 539 -21.17 -3.42 -17.33
C LEU A 539 -22.03 -3.38 -18.59
N LEU A 540 -22.55 -2.20 -18.90
CA LEU A 540 -23.23 -1.91 -20.16
C LEU A 540 -22.24 -1.18 -21.07
N LEU A 541 -21.85 -1.85 -22.14
CA LEU A 541 -20.93 -1.36 -23.16
C LEU A 541 -21.71 -0.98 -24.44
N PRO A 542 -21.13 -0.19 -25.35
CA PRO A 542 -21.80 0.16 -26.61
C PRO A 542 -22.24 -1.04 -27.46
N ALA A 543 -23.18 -0.81 -28.36
CA ALA A 543 -23.52 -1.75 -29.42
C ALA A 543 -22.35 -1.94 -30.40
N GLY A 544 -22.36 -3.04 -31.17
CA GLY A 544 -21.42 -3.28 -32.27
C GLY A 544 -19.99 -3.68 -31.88
N ILE A 545 -19.64 -3.63 -30.59
CA ILE A 545 -18.26 -3.81 -30.11
C ILE A 545 -17.67 -5.20 -30.40
N ARG A 546 -16.36 -5.24 -30.55
CA ARG A 546 -15.56 -6.42 -30.89
C ARG A 546 -14.30 -6.51 -30.03
N ASP A 547 -13.65 -7.66 -30.10
CA ASP A 547 -12.28 -7.91 -29.61
C ASP A 547 -12.02 -7.49 -28.15
N ALA A 548 -13.06 -7.58 -27.32
CA ALA A 548 -13.03 -7.11 -25.95
C ALA A 548 -12.08 -7.97 -25.08
N TYR A 549 -11.13 -7.32 -24.41
CA TYR A 549 -10.12 -7.93 -23.56
C TYR A 549 -10.25 -7.47 -22.11
N TYR A 550 -9.96 -8.37 -21.17
CA TYR A 550 -10.11 -8.13 -19.73
C TYR A 550 -8.96 -8.81 -18.97
N TYR A 551 -8.12 -8.01 -18.32
CA TYR A 551 -6.94 -8.49 -17.61
C TYR A 551 -6.65 -7.71 -16.34
N ASP A 552 -5.90 -8.33 -15.42
CA ASP A 552 -5.36 -7.65 -14.24
C ASP A 552 -3.89 -7.29 -14.48
N LEU A 553 -3.28 -6.57 -13.54
CA LEU A 553 -1.83 -6.31 -13.48
C LEU A 553 -0.93 -7.58 -13.56
N ILE A 554 -1.50 -8.78 -13.39
CA ILE A 554 -0.82 -10.09 -13.44
C ILE A 554 -1.19 -10.86 -14.74
N GLY A 555 -1.97 -10.27 -15.64
CA GLY A 555 -2.38 -10.82 -16.93
C GLY A 555 -3.86 -11.20 -17.02
N ASN A 556 -4.22 -11.87 -18.13
CA ASN A 556 -5.59 -12.21 -18.53
C ASN A 556 -6.44 -12.87 -17.42
N VAL A 557 -7.74 -12.59 -17.41
CA VAL A 557 -8.72 -13.16 -16.48
C VAL A 557 -9.89 -13.76 -17.25
N SER A 558 -9.92 -15.10 -17.35
CA SER A 558 -10.90 -15.84 -18.14
C SER A 558 -12.31 -15.93 -17.53
N THR A 559 -12.57 -15.28 -16.39
CA THR A 559 -13.86 -15.32 -15.68
C THR A 559 -14.82 -14.20 -16.10
N SER A 560 -14.88 -13.93 -17.40
CA SER A 560 -15.77 -12.96 -18.05
C SER A 560 -16.70 -13.62 -19.09
N LYS A 561 -17.73 -12.88 -19.50
CA LYS A 561 -18.73 -13.28 -20.49
C LYS A 561 -19.31 -12.03 -21.15
N LEU A 562 -19.02 -11.84 -22.43
CA LEU A 562 -19.61 -10.80 -23.25
C LEU A 562 -20.91 -11.31 -23.92
N ARG A 563 -21.92 -10.44 -24.00
CA ARG A 563 -23.12 -10.60 -24.83
C ARG A 563 -23.24 -9.36 -25.71
N THR A 564 -22.78 -9.44 -26.96
CA THR A 564 -22.79 -8.31 -27.89
C THR A 564 -24.19 -7.97 -28.39
N ALA A 565 -24.47 -6.68 -28.56
CA ALA A 565 -25.56 -6.19 -29.39
C ALA A 565 -25.05 -5.87 -30.80
N PRO A 566 -25.84 -6.07 -31.88
CA PRO A 566 -25.45 -5.66 -33.23
C PRO A 566 -25.31 -4.13 -33.30
N SER A 567 -24.41 -3.62 -34.16
CA SER A 567 -24.33 -2.18 -34.43
C SER A 567 -25.61 -1.66 -35.07
N VAL A 568 -26.00 -0.44 -34.71
CA VAL A 568 -27.21 0.21 -35.21
C VAL A 568 -26.85 1.62 -35.67
N PRO A 569 -27.02 1.98 -36.96
CA PRO A 569 -26.64 3.30 -37.47
C PRO A 569 -27.36 4.43 -36.72
N LYS A 570 -26.67 5.57 -36.50
CA LYS A 570 -27.18 6.72 -35.70
C LYS A 570 -28.61 7.16 -36.03
N SER A 571 -29.07 7.00 -37.27
CA SER A 571 -30.44 7.31 -37.71
C SER A 571 -31.55 6.38 -37.14
N LYS A 572 -31.21 5.28 -36.47
CA LYS A 572 -32.17 4.28 -35.96
C LYS A 572 -31.85 3.83 -34.52
N GLN A 573 -31.42 4.74 -33.66
CA GLN A 573 -31.05 4.43 -32.27
C GLN A 573 -32.16 3.68 -31.50
N GLY A 574 -31.96 2.37 -31.31
CA GLY A 574 -32.55 1.61 -30.21
C GLY A 574 -31.55 1.55 -29.06
N SER A 575 -32.03 1.50 -27.81
CA SER A 575 -31.21 1.46 -26.59
C SER A 575 -30.58 0.09 -26.32
N ALA A 576 -29.95 -0.50 -27.34
CA ALA A 576 -29.29 -1.79 -27.26
C ALA A 576 -27.85 -1.61 -26.76
N PHE A 577 -27.52 -2.28 -25.64
CA PHE A 577 -26.18 -2.29 -25.07
C PHE A 577 -25.60 -3.70 -25.12
N SER A 578 -24.29 -3.80 -25.34
CA SER A 578 -23.56 -5.05 -25.16
C SER A 578 -23.33 -5.26 -23.67
N VAL A 579 -23.73 -6.40 -23.11
CA VAL A 579 -23.60 -6.67 -21.67
C VAL A 579 -22.31 -7.45 -21.41
N PHE A 580 -21.41 -6.88 -20.63
CA PHE A 580 -20.17 -7.52 -20.21
C PHE A 580 -20.27 -7.93 -18.73
N GLU A 581 -20.41 -9.23 -18.49
CA GLU A 581 -20.49 -9.83 -17.15
C GLU A 581 -19.10 -10.35 -16.77
N PHE A 582 -18.52 -9.94 -15.63
CA PHE A 582 -17.23 -10.46 -15.19
C PHE A 582 -17.16 -10.74 -13.69
N ARG A 583 -16.23 -11.62 -13.32
CA ARG A 583 -15.90 -11.95 -11.93
C ARG A 583 -14.42 -11.63 -11.69
N PRO A 584 -14.10 -10.76 -10.73
CA PRO A 584 -12.74 -10.58 -10.22
C PRO A 584 -12.13 -11.91 -9.75
N ARG A 585 -10.79 -12.03 -9.74
CA ARG A 585 -10.08 -13.25 -9.31
C ARG A 585 -10.44 -13.71 -7.88
N TYR A 586 -10.86 -12.78 -7.03
CA TYR A 586 -11.33 -13.00 -5.67
C TYR A 586 -12.60 -12.18 -5.42
N PRO A 587 -13.54 -12.65 -4.57
CA PRO A 587 -14.69 -11.84 -4.18
C PRO A 587 -14.20 -10.56 -3.51
N LEU A 588 -14.84 -9.43 -3.81
CA LEU A 588 -14.49 -8.13 -3.23
C LEU A 588 -15.31 -7.89 -1.97
N LEU A 589 -14.70 -8.14 -0.80
CA LEU A 589 -15.27 -7.80 0.50
C LEU A 589 -14.99 -6.33 0.86
N GLY A 590 -15.75 -5.78 1.80
CA GLY A 590 -15.55 -4.40 2.27
C GLY A 590 -14.11 -4.11 2.67
N GLY A 591 -13.61 -2.96 2.22
CA GLY A 591 -12.23 -2.51 2.38
C GLY A 591 -11.22 -3.09 1.39
N TRP A 592 -11.61 -3.97 0.46
CA TRP A 592 -10.71 -4.52 -0.57
C TRP A 592 -10.81 -3.72 -1.88
N ASN A 593 -9.71 -3.68 -2.63
CA ASN A 593 -9.62 -3.08 -3.96
C ASN A 593 -9.29 -4.13 -5.05
N TYR A 594 -9.55 -3.79 -6.31
CA TYR A 594 -9.22 -4.62 -7.48
C TYR A 594 -8.93 -3.72 -8.68
N SER A 595 -7.70 -3.78 -9.19
CA SER A 595 -7.27 -3.02 -10.37
C SER A 595 -7.24 -3.93 -11.60
N PHE A 596 -8.03 -3.60 -12.60
CA PHE A 596 -8.15 -4.32 -13.86
C PHE A 596 -8.18 -3.36 -15.04
N THR A 597 -7.85 -3.87 -16.22
CA THR A 597 -8.05 -3.20 -17.50
C THR A 597 -9.13 -3.94 -18.29
N LEU A 598 -10.10 -3.18 -18.79
CA LEU A 598 -11.08 -3.63 -19.79
C LEU A 598 -10.87 -2.79 -21.04
N GLY A 599 -10.70 -3.44 -22.19
CA GLY A 599 -10.69 -2.74 -23.48
C GLY A 599 -11.59 -3.40 -24.51
N TYR A 600 -12.01 -2.65 -25.52
CA TYR A 600 -12.91 -3.09 -26.58
C TYR A 600 -12.85 -2.14 -27.80
N ASP A 601 -13.00 -2.71 -28.99
CA ASP A 601 -13.11 -1.96 -30.24
C ASP A 601 -14.56 -1.66 -30.58
N ALA A 602 -14.90 -0.38 -30.77
CA ALA A 602 -16.18 0.04 -31.34
C ALA A 602 -16.02 0.39 -32.84
N PRO A 603 -17.00 0.11 -33.73
CA PRO A 603 -16.94 0.55 -35.12
C PRO A 603 -16.93 2.08 -35.21
N LEU A 604 -15.94 2.67 -35.90
CA LEU A 604 -15.79 4.14 -35.94
C LEU A 604 -16.98 4.82 -36.63
N ALA A 605 -17.63 4.13 -37.57
CA ALA A 605 -18.83 4.60 -38.26
C ALA A 605 -20.05 4.80 -37.33
N ASP A 606 -20.12 4.10 -36.19
CA ASP A 606 -21.22 4.21 -35.24
C ASP A 606 -21.08 5.47 -34.36
N SER A 607 -19.85 5.95 -34.12
CA SER A 607 -19.55 7.14 -33.31
C SER A 607 -19.29 8.42 -34.13
N THR A 608 -18.91 8.32 -35.40
CA THR A 608 -18.46 9.47 -36.20
C THR A 608 -19.50 10.06 -37.16
N SER A 609 -19.25 11.30 -37.56
CA SER A 609 -19.89 11.97 -38.69
C SER A 609 -18.82 12.73 -39.50
N TYR A 610 -19.03 12.87 -40.80
CA TYR A 610 -18.12 13.59 -41.70
C TYR A 610 -18.87 14.66 -42.49
N ASN A 611 -18.46 15.92 -42.31
CA ASN A 611 -19.05 17.05 -43.01
C ASN A 611 -18.28 17.34 -44.31
N LYS A 612 -18.87 16.95 -45.45
CA LYS A 612 -18.29 17.15 -46.79
C LYS A 612 -18.01 18.62 -47.14
N ALA A 613 -18.74 19.58 -46.57
CA ALA A 613 -18.58 21.00 -46.89
C ALA A 613 -17.39 21.65 -46.15
N THR A 614 -17.05 21.17 -44.95
CA THR A 614 -15.94 21.71 -44.14
C THR A 614 -14.72 20.80 -44.08
N GLY A 615 -14.82 19.58 -44.60
CA GLY A 615 -13.78 18.55 -44.54
C GLY A 615 -13.51 18.00 -43.14
N ARG A 616 -14.35 18.32 -42.15
CA ARG A 616 -14.16 17.91 -40.75
C ARG A 616 -14.84 16.59 -40.44
N TYR A 617 -14.16 15.77 -39.66
CA TYR A 617 -14.76 14.69 -38.89
C TYR A 617 -15.23 15.25 -37.55
N THR A 618 -16.35 14.73 -37.04
CA THR A 618 -16.78 14.94 -35.66
C THR A 618 -17.01 13.57 -35.03
N VAL A 619 -16.36 13.31 -33.90
CA VAL A 619 -16.38 12.05 -33.16
C VAL A 619 -17.09 12.24 -31.84
N GLU A 620 -18.01 11.34 -31.54
CA GLU A 620 -18.68 11.25 -30.25
C GLU A 620 -17.95 10.23 -29.35
N VAL A 621 -17.43 10.70 -28.21
CA VAL A 621 -16.65 9.90 -27.25
C VAL A 621 -17.34 9.95 -25.88
N PRO A 622 -17.95 8.85 -25.40
CA PRO A 622 -18.49 8.78 -24.04
C PRO A 622 -17.41 9.06 -23.00
N ILE A 623 -17.75 9.78 -21.92
CA ILE A 623 -16.80 10.12 -20.84
C ILE A 623 -16.36 8.84 -20.12
N MET A 624 -17.26 8.17 -19.40
CA MET A 624 -16.96 6.95 -18.65
C MET A 624 -17.74 5.71 -19.13
N THR A 625 -17.22 4.51 -18.81
CA THR A 625 -18.01 3.27 -18.84
C THR A 625 -18.75 3.13 -17.50
N VAL A 626 -20.09 3.15 -17.53
CA VAL A 626 -20.91 3.29 -16.31
C VAL A 626 -20.87 2.04 -15.44
N VAL A 627 -20.42 2.19 -14.19
CA VAL A 627 -20.57 1.21 -13.12
C VAL A 627 -21.84 1.55 -12.33
N THR A 628 -22.89 0.75 -12.50
CA THR A 628 -24.20 0.99 -11.86
C THR A 628 -24.09 1.08 -10.33
N GLY A 629 -24.49 2.22 -9.76
CA GLY A 629 -24.51 2.42 -8.31
C GLY A 629 -23.15 2.77 -7.67
N ALA A 630 -22.13 3.08 -8.48
CA ALA A 630 -20.82 3.52 -8.00
C ALA A 630 -20.51 4.99 -8.35
N VAL A 631 -19.60 5.58 -7.58
CA VAL A 631 -18.93 6.87 -7.85
C VAL A 631 -17.59 6.60 -8.51
N VAL A 632 -17.15 7.47 -9.43
CA VAL A 632 -15.77 7.52 -9.95
C VAL A 632 -15.05 8.70 -9.30
N ASN A 633 -14.17 8.44 -8.34
CA ASN A 633 -13.61 9.46 -7.46
C ASN A 633 -12.59 10.35 -8.21
N GLU A 634 -11.75 9.74 -9.06
CA GLU A 634 -10.85 10.41 -10.00
C GLU A 634 -11.00 9.79 -11.40
N GLU A 635 -11.17 10.62 -12.43
CA GLU A 635 -11.09 10.18 -13.83
C GLU A 635 -10.02 10.96 -14.60
N GLU A 636 -9.29 10.23 -15.44
CA GLU A 636 -8.26 10.74 -16.35
C GLU A 636 -8.60 10.21 -17.76
N LEU A 637 -9.33 11.02 -18.53
CA LEU A 637 -9.81 10.69 -19.87
C LEU A 637 -8.85 11.23 -20.94
N THR A 638 -8.35 10.35 -21.78
CA THR A 638 -7.42 10.67 -22.88
C THR A 638 -8.00 10.25 -24.23
N ILE A 639 -8.15 11.21 -25.15
CA ILE A 639 -8.68 10.98 -26.50
C ILE A 639 -7.53 11.15 -27.50
N VAL A 640 -7.03 10.05 -28.05
CA VAL A 640 -5.91 10.01 -28.99
C VAL A 640 -6.43 10.03 -30.43
N LEU A 641 -6.10 11.09 -31.16
CA LEU A 641 -6.54 11.31 -32.53
C LEU A 641 -5.63 10.59 -33.56
N PRO A 642 -6.04 10.44 -34.83
CA PRO A 642 -5.16 9.92 -35.88
C PRO A 642 -3.94 10.82 -36.13
N GLU A 643 -2.84 10.21 -36.58
CA GLU A 643 -1.63 10.95 -36.97
C GLU A 643 -1.93 11.95 -38.11
N GLY A 644 -1.51 13.21 -37.93
CA GLY A 644 -1.82 14.28 -38.89
C GLY A 644 -3.23 14.86 -38.78
N ALA A 645 -3.96 14.59 -37.69
CA ALA A 645 -5.10 15.41 -37.31
C ALA A 645 -4.69 16.88 -37.08
N THR A 646 -5.52 17.80 -37.56
CA THR A 646 -5.33 19.25 -37.55
C THR A 646 -6.66 19.93 -37.21
N ASP A 647 -6.62 21.21 -36.84
CA ASP A 647 -7.80 22.00 -36.41
C ASP A 647 -8.65 21.24 -35.38
N VAL A 648 -8.07 20.97 -34.21
CA VAL A 648 -8.74 20.19 -33.15
C VAL A 648 -9.58 21.11 -32.27
N GLU A 649 -10.89 20.93 -32.33
CA GLU A 649 -11.89 21.57 -31.46
C GLU A 649 -12.63 20.49 -30.66
N PHE A 650 -13.11 20.83 -29.46
CA PHE A 650 -13.93 19.93 -28.66
C PHE A 650 -15.06 20.68 -27.94
N ILE A 651 -16.15 19.96 -27.69
CA ILE A 651 -17.29 20.40 -26.89
C ILE A 651 -17.50 19.32 -25.82
N ALA A 652 -17.26 19.68 -24.57
CA ALA A 652 -17.61 18.85 -23.41
C ALA A 652 -18.99 19.28 -22.86
N PRO A 653 -19.81 18.35 -22.37
CA PRO A 653 -21.15 18.67 -21.85
C PRO A 653 -21.11 19.46 -20.53
N PHE A 654 -20.09 19.22 -19.71
CA PHE A 654 -19.79 19.95 -18.48
C PHE A 654 -18.28 20.23 -18.37
N ALA A 655 -17.88 21.13 -17.48
CA ALA A 655 -16.48 21.53 -17.35
C ALA A 655 -15.62 20.44 -16.66
N ALA A 656 -14.41 20.22 -17.17
CA ALA A 656 -13.38 19.43 -16.51
C ALA A 656 -12.64 20.27 -15.46
N GLU A 657 -12.06 19.63 -14.44
CA GLU A 657 -11.21 20.32 -13.45
C GLU A 657 -9.94 20.86 -14.12
N SER A 658 -9.39 20.10 -15.08
CA SER A 658 -8.38 20.57 -16.00
C SER A 658 -8.47 19.83 -17.32
N ASN A 659 -8.09 20.50 -18.41
CA ASN A 659 -7.91 19.90 -19.71
C ASN A 659 -6.68 20.47 -20.42
N TRP A 660 -6.07 19.69 -21.30
CA TRP A 660 -4.93 20.13 -22.12
C TRP A 660 -4.80 19.30 -23.39
N ILE A 661 -4.03 19.84 -24.34
CA ILE A 661 -3.68 19.18 -25.60
C ILE A 661 -2.19 18.80 -25.55
N GLY A 662 -1.85 17.60 -26.00
CA GLY A 662 -0.46 17.13 -26.07
C GLY A 662 -0.20 16.24 -27.27
N THR A 663 1.02 15.69 -27.36
CA THR A 663 1.42 14.73 -28.39
C THR A 663 1.67 13.35 -27.81
N HIS A 664 0.92 12.36 -28.26
CA HIS A 664 1.08 10.94 -27.93
C HIS A 664 1.85 10.24 -29.06
N THR A 665 2.80 9.37 -28.72
CA THR A 665 3.64 8.66 -29.69
C THR A 665 3.52 7.16 -29.50
N THR A 666 2.93 6.47 -30.48
CA THR A 666 2.82 5.00 -30.53
C THR A 666 3.49 4.44 -31.80
N TYR A 667 3.33 3.14 -32.05
CA TYR A 667 4.01 2.42 -33.12
C TYR A 667 3.77 3.04 -34.51
N LEU A 668 4.89 3.21 -35.23
CA LEU A 668 4.95 3.77 -36.59
C LEU A 668 4.41 5.20 -36.75
N ASP A 669 4.20 5.95 -35.66
CA ASP A 669 3.96 7.40 -35.75
C ASP A 669 5.27 8.12 -36.12
N THR A 670 5.21 9.07 -37.06
CA THR A 670 6.37 9.88 -37.49
C THR A 670 6.38 11.27 -36.86
N THR A 671 5.22 11.93 -36.78
CA THR A 671 5.05 13.24 -36.16
C THR A 671 4.42 13.17 -34.77
N GLY A 672 4.12 11.95 -34.28
CA GLY A 672 3.20 11.75 -33.18
C GLY A 672 1.75 12.09 -33.56
N ARG A 673 0.85 11.87 -32.60
CA ARG A 673 -0.60 12.10 -32.68
C ARG A 673 -1.01 13.16 -31.68
N PRO A 674 -1.86 14.14 -32.02
CA PRO A 674 -2.44 15.00 -31.02
C PRO A 674 -3.40 14.19 -30.13
N TYR A 675 -3.39 14.46 -28.83
CA TYR A 675 -4.36 13.92 -27.89
C TYR A 675 -4.95 15.02 -27.01
N LEU A 676 -6.20 14.84 -26.62
CA LEU A 676 -6.88 15.64 -25.62
C LEU A 676 -6.84 14.90 -24.28
N SER A 677 -6.60 15.63 -23.20
CA SER A 677 -6.64 15.11 -21.83
C SER A 677 -7.68 15.88 -21.03
N PHE A 678 -8.48 15.18 -20.23
CA PHE A 678 -9.47 15.73 -19.31
C PHE A 678 -9.34 15.06 -17.94
N VAL A 679 -9.38 15.85 -16.88
CA VAL A 679 -9.40 15.37 -15.49
C VAL A 679 -10.73 15.75 -14.84
N TYR A 680 -11.38 14.76 -14.23
CA TYR A 680 -12.64 14.92 -13.51
C TYR A 680 -12.57 14.28 -12.12
N LYS A 681 -13.48 14.67 -11.22
CA LYS A 681 -13.61 14.13 -9.87
C LYS A 681 -15.06 13.85 -9.51
N ASN A 682 -15.27 12.87 -8.64
CA ASN A 682 -16.57 12.46 -8.08
C ASN A 682 -17.69 12.25 -9.12
N LEU A 683 -17.35 11.76 -10.31
CA LEU A 683 -18.35 11.52 -11.36
C LEU A 683 -19.35 10.45 -10.92
N THR A 684 -20.59 10.65 -11.35
CA THR A 684 -21.77 9.82 -11.01
C THR A 684 -22.49 9.39 -12.29
N PRO A 685 -23.36 8.37 -12.28
CA PRO A 685 -24.05 7.91 -13.50
C PRO A 685 -24.86 8.96 -14.28
N LYS A 686 -25.17 10.14 -13.71
CA LYS A 686 -25.73 11.30 -14.44
C LYS A 686 -24.71 11.93 -15.41
N HIS A 687 -23.42 11.90 -15.10
CA HIS A 687 -22.32 12.42 -15.92
C HIS A 687 -21.93 11.52 -17.11
N ALA A 688 -22.71 10.47 -17.40
CA ALA A 688 -22.43 9.46 -18.43
C ALA A 688 -22.72 9.96 -19.86
N GLU A 689 -22.30 11.19 -20.16
CA GLU A 689 -22.51 11.85 -21.46
C GLU A 689 -21.29 11.75 -22.37
N SER A 690 -21.39 12.30 -23.58
CA SER A 690 -20.35 12.24 -24.62
C SER A 690 -19.68 13.59 -24.84
N ILE A 691 -18.34 13.59 -24.97
CA ILE A 691 -17.57 14.71 -25.52
C ILE A 691 -17.63 14.60 -27.06
N PHE A 692 -17.86 15.73 -27.73
CA PHE A 692 -17.78 15.81 -29.19
C PHE A 692 -16.45 16.46 -29.60
N VAL A 693 -15.63 15.76 -30.37
CA VAL A 693 -14.33 16.24 -30.86
C VAL A 693 -14.38 16.40 -32.37
N SER A 694 -14.05 17.59 -32.89
CA SER A 694 -13.98 17.86 -34.33
C SER A 694 -12.55 18.13 -34.79
N TYR A 695 -12.15 17.52 -35.91
CA TYR A 695 -10.81 17.68 -36.48
C TYR A 695 -10.80 17.43 -38.00
N LYS A 696 -9.75 17.89 -38.67
CA LYS A 696 -9.45 17.59 -40.08
C LYS A 696 -8.31 16.58 -40.18
N VAL A 697 -8.41 15.65 -41.12
CA VAL A 697 -7.30 14.76 -41.52
C VAL A 697 -7.13 14.88 -43.03
N SER A 698 -5.93 15.22 -43.49
CA SER A 698 -5.60 15.21 -44.92
C SER A 698 -5.42 13.78 -45.42
N TRP A 699 -5.90 13.46 -46.62
CA TRP A 699 -5.77 12.12 -47.21
C TRP A 699 -4.30 11.66 -47.29
N SER A 700 -3.38 12.61 -47.55
CA SER A 700 -1.93 12.43 -47.52
C SER A 700 -1.37 11.96 -46.16
N ALA A 701 -2.02 12.30 -45.04
CA ALA A 701 -1.56 11.89 -43.71
C ALA A 701 -1.64 10.36 -43.54
N HIS A 702 -2.62 9.68 -44.14
CA HIS A 702 -2.73 8.23 -44.06
C HIS A 702 -1.52 7.50 -44.69
N PHE A 703 -0.86 8.11 -45.68
CA PHE A 703 0.31 7.53 -46.35
C PHE A 703 1.62 7.69 -45.57
N LYS A 704 1.67 8.53 -44.52
CA LYS A 704 2.89 8.70 -43.68
C LYS A 704 3.45 7.37 -43.20
N LYS A 705 2.58 6.47 -42.70
CA LYS A 705 3.00 5.18 -42.14
C LYS A 705 3.55 4.20 -43.19
N PRO A 706 2.85 3.92 -44.31
CA PRO A 706 3.44 3.17 -45.43
C PRO A 706 4.76 3.77 -45.94
N ILE A 707 4.84 5.09 -46.09
CA ILE A 707 6.06 5.77 -46.59
C ILE A 707 7.22 5.61 -45.59
N ALA A 708 6.99 5.80 -44.29
CA ALA A 708 8.02 5.64 -43.26
C ALA A 708 8.61 4.22 -43.23
N VAL A 709 7.73 3.20 -43.32
CA VAL A 709 8.14 1.80 -43.41
C VAL A 709 8.91 1.54 -44.72
N ALA A 710 8.40 2.02 -45.86
CA ALA A 710 9.05 1.85 -47.16
C ALA A 710 10.43 2.52 -47.21
N THR A 711 10.59 3.73 -46.66
CA THR A 711 11.88 4.42 -46.59
C THR A 711 12.88 3.70 -45.68
N ALA A 712 12.44 3.09 -44.58
CA ALA A 712 13.30 2.31 -43.70
C ALA A 712 13.84 1.04 -44.41
N PHE A 713 12.97 0.31 -45.12
CA PHE A 713 13.39 -0.84 -45.92
C PHE A 713 14.28 -0.44 -47.10
N LEU A 714 13.93 0.63 -47.83
CA LEU A 714 14.75 1.14 -48.94
C LEU A 714 16.13 1.58 -48.44
N GLY A 715 16.21 2.26 -47.30
CA GLY A 715 17.47 2.61 -46.64
C GLY A 715 18.34 1.38 -46.31
N LEU A 716 17.73 0.30 -45.80
CA LEU A 716 18.44 -0.97 -45.55
C LEU A 716 18.95 -1.61 -46.85
N PHE A 717 18.17 -1.62 -47.92
CA PHE A 717 18.63 -2.10 -49.22
C PHE A 717 19.73 -1.21 -49.82
N ALA A 718 19.63 0.11 -49.69
CA ALA A 718 20.64 1.07 -50.14
C ALA A 718 21.97 0.90 -49.38
N LEU A 719 21.92 0.71 -48.07
CA LEU A 719 23.09 0.38 -47.24
C LEU A 719 23.70 -0.97 -47.65
N GLY A 720 22.88 -1.99 -47.94
CA GLY A 720 23.36 -3.27 -48.47
C GLY A 720 24.04 -3.15 -49.84
N MET A 721 23.50 -2.31 -50.74
CA MET A 721 24.11 -2.01 -52.04
C MET A 721 25.43 -1.24 -51.89
N MET A 722 25.50 -0.25 -50.99
CA MET A 722 26.75 0.48 -50.69
C MET A 722 27.80 -0.44 -50.05
N ALA A 723 27.43 -1.25 -49.06
CA ALA A 723 28.34 -2.19 -48.41
C ALA A 723 28.95 -3.20 -49.40
N ARG A 724 28.19 -3.63 -50.43
CA ARG A 724 28.71 -4.47 -51.53
C ARG A 724 29.66 -3.74 -52.49
N ARG A 725 29.63 -2.40 -52.53
CA ARG A 725 30.51 -1.57 -53.37
C ARG A 725 31.79 -1.12 -52.65
N VAL A 726 31.79 -1.05 -51.31
CA VAL A 726 32.98 -0.73 -50.52
C VAL A 726 33.92 -1.95 -50.50
N ASN A 727 35.03 -1.88 -51.24
CA ASN A 727 36.07 -2.89 -51.17
C ASN A 727 37.01 -2.63 -49.99
N LEU A 728 37.14 -3.61 -49.09
CA LEU A 728 37.98 -3.54 -47.88
C LEU A 728 39.29 -4.36 -47.99
N THR A 729 39.67 -4.85 -49.19
CA THR A 729 40.92 -5.60 -49.37
C THR A 729 42.16 -4.74 -49.19
N LEU A 730 42.94 -5.01 -48.13
CA LEU A 730 44.21 -4.32 -47.82
C LEU A 730 45.37 -4.63 -48.79
N HIS A 731 45.25 -5.67 -49.61
CA HIS A 731 46.13 -5.94 -50.75
C HIS A 731 45.28 -6.15 -51.99
N GLN A 732 45.59 -5.42 -53.06
CA GLN A 732 45.04 -5.66 -54.38
C GLN A 732 46.06 -6.49 -55.17
N GLU A 733 45.83 -7.80 -55.27
CA GLU A 733 46.55 -8.59 -56.26
C GLU A 733 46.20 -8.08 -57.66
N LYS A 734 47.20 -7.57 -58.39
CA LYS A 734 47.04 -7.25 -59.81
C LYS A 734 46.79 -8.57 -60.55
N ARG A 735 45.52 -8.84 -60.88
CA ARG A 735 45.18 -9.85 -61.90
C ARG A 735 46.03 -9.57 -63.14
N LYS A 736 46.85 -10.55 -63.53
CA LYS A 736 47.40 -10.57 -64.89
C LYS A 736 46.23 -10.71 -65.86
N LEU A 737 46.30 -9.99 -66.97
CA LEU A 737 45.44 -10.16 -68.14
C LEU A 737 45.79 -11.48 -68.83
#